data_AF-A0A023EY21-F1
#
_entry.id   AF-A0A023EY21-F1
#
_cell.length_a   1.000
_cell.length_b   1.000
_cell.length_c   1.000
_cell.angle_alpha   90.00
_cell.angle_beta   90.00
_cell.angle_gamma   90.00
#
_symmetry.space_group_name_H-M   'P 1'
#
loop_
_entity.id
_entity.type
_entity.pdbx_description
1 polymer ?
#
loop_
_entity_poly.entity_id
_entity_poly.type
_entity_poly.pdbx_seq_one_letter_code
_entity_poly.pdbx_strand_id
1 'polypeptide(L)'
;KTNVTSIKFLGNYLLAGVGGELHVYAETQNICWKRAYSIKVFPPQNIYGIFPNACKILLFGGRKLAVVKYTLDPLKLIVEKNCGFSDWILDAIWLDNEMDTVAVLAANNIVHKYNISIEETICKLKCEELCVLYSGKILNTNWKDVVILAGTVFQEIVVWNHCVESGNTRILHRLRGHKGVIFSVNYNSCSNLICSTSDDRTVRIWTVQFATDENGNSWNNCVISLKVSIFSHIARVWKSQIISGNKVISIGEDSLISIWNESGDCLNKWYGHQGGAVWSIDCSEELGLIATGGSDGGINIWPLCERVNPHVIYQSNSSELENIPRSIALTFNGNIILMTNRGKLMYYKQPSWIMCSEDDRFASYCLLQMSPSRKIVAMGNIDGHLNISKAESNGITKIWDNRIMEGRIFSLIWLSDSLIITCGSGGELILWEFVEIPGPNLKRLGQYVLPQCKERWITSALRFADYILCGDRCGSIHLFELKSTQEGPLHTIRKLHGYKGVTSIKLKGDTIISAGRDGFYRQLAINDKVIKIIDSNKLQMEWIATIEETLSLGTVIIGFHDIHLIVWSCKEGRPLLKLDCGGGHRSWDFLIDEASNSLVVTFIKNKSVNIYIRNLKLIYYKTAEVGYHSRSINAAFTLDIQHDSDNFILTGGEDNTLRLFCWDGNTFNPQISLNRHISSIRAIYAIKEASSNSFFVASCGGRGQLIMWQILENKGKVKVMELASHMVREGSLQKQSKQTEPLPDAETRYMDVNIVKLAVTDFLILAGCSDGLLRLLNFNSVLNKITLVKMCSFHEHCILKVAHFLWNDSIVAITMTTEGVVAFWNVDDLLNQTETDNKPVIYRIHSLGINSYSLLLQKDLLILATGSDDSSIAVTAFGLKKNNKHLLLTSWIEKTLHTCQITGVKILDTFIISVALDQKVSLLKWKYNNGIFTINLVMQFATSIPDIHGLQAWFQPLNTINICIHGLGIELFKQISDISS
;
A
#
# COMPACT_ATOMS: atom_id res chain seq x y z
N LYS A 1 2.72 -9.52 11.39
CA LYS A 1 2.65 -8.14 10.87
C LYS A 1 1.32 -7.53 11.30
N THR A 2 1.35 -6.44 12.06
CA THR A 2 0.18 -5.66 12.48
C THR A 2 0.63 -4.21 12.72
N ASN A 3 -0.22 -3.36 13.28
CA ASN A 3 0.08 -1.95 13.59
C ASN A 3 1.43 -1.78 14.31
N VAL A 4 2.20 -0.78 13.85
CA VAL A 4 3.43 -0.35 14.53
C VAL A 4 3.14 0.86 15.42
N THR A 5 2.76 0.59 16.67
CA THR A 5 2.20 1.60 17.60
C THR A 5 3.25 2.41 18.34
N SER A 6 4.50 1.96 18.37
CA SER A 6 5.61 2.70 18.97
C SER A 6 6.92 2.44 18.23
N ILE A 7 7.77 3.46 18.15
CA ILE A 7 9.10 3.40 17.57
C ILE A 7 10.04 4.22 18.44
N LYS A 8 11.29 3.76 18.59
CA LYS A 8 12.35 4.48 19.30
C LYS A 8 13.73 4.17 18.70
N PHE A 9 14.52 5.21 18.42
CA PHE A 9 15.96 5.06 18.15
C PHE A 9 16.73 4.81 19.44
N LEU A 10 17.69 3.88 19.39
CA LEU A 10 18.62 3.55 20.47
C LEU A 10 20.02 3.35 19.88
N GLY A 11 20.79 4.44 19.78
CA GLY A 11 22.04 4.46 19.01
C GLY A 11 21.81 4.06 17.56
N ASN A 12 22.55 3.07 17.06
CA ASN A 12 22.42 2.53 15.69
C ASN A 12 21.34 1.44 15.57
N TYR A 13 20.49 1.29 16.58
CA TYR A 13 19.36 0.37 16.58
C TYR A 13 18.03 1.13 16.55
N LEU A 14 17.03 0.49 15.94
CA LEU A 14 15.67 0.97 15.90
C LEU A 14 14.76 -0.07 16.54
N LEU A 15 14.08 0.33 17.61
CA LEU A 15 13.12 -0.48 18.33
C LEU A 15 11.71 -0.16 17.83
N ALA A 16 10.91 -1.18 17.54
CA ALA A 16 9.54 -0.99 17.08
C ALA A 16 8.57 -1.93 17.80
N GLY A 17 7.52 -1.37 18.41
CA GLY A 17 6.41 -2.13 18.96
C GLY A 17 5.44 -2.54 17.85
N VAL A 18 5.51 -3.81 17.44
CA VAL A 18 4.66 -4.38 16.38
C VAL A 18 3.65 -5.32 17.05
N GLY A 19 2.45 -4.82 17.32
CA GLY A 19 1.52 -5.51 18.20
C GLY A 19 2.10 -5.68 19.60
N GLY A 20 1.98 -6.88 20.17
CA GLY A 20 2.55 -7.22 21.49
C GLY A 20 4.02 -7.63 21.47
N GLU A 21 4.71 -7.48 20.35
CA GLU A 21 6.13 -7.82 20.18
C GLU A 21 7.01 -6.58 20.02
N LEU A 22 8.20 -6.62 20.61
CA LEU A 22 9.24 -5.63 20.38
C LEU A 22 10.21 -6.15 19.32
N HIS A 23 10.23 -5.50 18.17
CA HIS A 23 11.10 -5.82 17.04
C HIS A 23 12.35 -4.94 17.10
N VAL A 24 13.51 -5.55 16.85
CA VAL A 24 14.82 -4.89 16.86
C VAL A 24 15.35 -4.85 15.44
N TYR A 25 15.66 -3.65 14.96
CA TYR A 25 16.30 -3.42 13.67
C TYR A 25 17.69 -2.85 13.90
N ALA A 26 18.67 -3.37 13.17
CA ALA A 26 20.03 -2.85 13.16
C ALA A 26 20.29 -2.14 11.82
N GLU A 27 21.02 -1.03 11.87
CA GLU A 27 21.54 -0.41 10.67
C GLU A 27 22.61 -1.33 10.02
N THR A 28 22.49 -1.48 8.70
CA THR A 28 23.47 -2.12 7.83
C THR A 28 24.00 -1.06 6.86
N GLN A 29 25.13 -1.34 6.19
CA GLN A 29 25.77 -0.41 5.25
C GLN A 29 24.76 0.26 4.30
N ASN A 30 24.92 1.57 4.07
CA ASN A 30 24.03 2.44 3.27
C ASN A 30 22.63 2.70 3.86
N ILE A 31 22.51 2.93 5.19
CA ILE A 31 21.25 3.33 5.84
C ILE A 31 20.12 2.31 5.58
N CYS A 32 20.50 1.05 5.45
CA CYS A 32 19.56 -0.05 5.26
C CYS A 32 19.28 -0.66 6.63
N TRP A 33 18.03 -0.68 7.05
CA TRP A 33 17.63 -1.24 8.33
C TRP A 33 17.11 -2.66 8.11
N LYS A 34 17.62 -3.62 8.87
CA LYS A 34 17.15 -5.01 8.81
C LYS A 34 16.75 -5.49 10.20
N ARG A 35 15.66 -6.25 10.24
CA ARG A 35 15.20 -6.88 11.49
C ARG A 35 16.23 -7.91 11.94
N ALA A 36 16.81 -7.70 13.11
CA ALA A 36 17.71 -8.63 13.76
C ALA A 36 16.93 -9.77 14.41
N TYR A 37 15.96 -9.44 15.28
CA TYR A 37 15.08 -10.39 15.96
C TYR A 37 13.86 -9.68 16.56
N SER A 38 12.94 -10.42 17.18
CA SER A 38 11.83 -9.89 17.99
C SER A 38 11.68 -10.66 19.31
N ILE A 39 11.07 -10.01 20.30
CA ILE A 39 10.68 -10.63 21.58
C ILE A 39 9.21 -10.37 21.89
N LYS A 40 8.52 -11.37 22.45
CA LYS A 40 7.12 -11.23 22.91
C LYS A 40 7.10 -10.55 24.28
N VAL A 41 6.28 -9.50 24.41
CA VAL A 41 6.18 -8.71 25.66
C VAL A 41 4.76 -8.76 26.21
N PHE A 42 3.76 -8.31 25.44
CA PHE A 42 2.38 -8.17 25.91
C PHE A 42 1.28 -8.89 25.11
N PRO A 43 1.51 -10.01 24.39
CA PRO A 43 0.46 -10.58 23.54
C PRO A 43 -0.83 -10.85 24.35
N PRO A 44 -2.00 -10.37 23.88
CA PRO A 44 -2.25 -9.73 22.58
C PRO A 44 -2.18 -8.17 22.56
N GLN A 45 -1.93 -7.52 23.70
CA GLN A 45 -1.91 -6.05 23.83
C GLN A 45 -0.73 -5.39 23.09
N ASN A 46 -1.00 -4.25 22.44
CA ASN A 46 0.02 -3.50 21.70
C ASN A 46 0.99 -2.75 22.62
N ILE A 47 2.24 -2.58 22.17
CA ILE A 47 3.24 -1.72 22.84
C ILE A 47 3.06 -0.27 22.38
N TYR A 48 2.60 0.61 23.26
CA TYR A 48 2.35 2.03 22.95
C TYR A 48 3.52 2.95 23.33
N GLY A 49 4.40 2.53 24.25
CA GLY A 49 5.53 3.33 24.73
C GLY A 49 6.83 2.53 24.84
N ILE A 50 7.94 3.15 24.44
CA ILE A 50 9.31 2.62 24.55
C ILE A 50 10.20 3.72 25.14
N PHE A 51 10.70 3.50 26.36
CA PHE A 51 11.47 4.50 27.12
C PHE A 51 12.77 3.88 27.65
N PRO A 52 13.85 3.91 26.85
CA PRO A 52 15.17 3.46 27.28
C PRO A 52 15.78 4.39 28.33
N ASN A 53 16.50 3.83 29.29
CA ASN A 53 17.49 4.51 30.14
C ASN A 53 18.88 3.89 29.87
N ALA A 54 19.86 4.10 30.76
CA ALA A 54 21.24 3.62 30.53
C ALA A 54 21.40 2.09 30.34
N CYS A 55 20.52 1.25 30.90
CA CYS A 55 20.68 -0.22 30.84
C CYS A 55 19.36 -1.02 30.78
N LYS A 56 18.22 -0.34 30.91
CA LYS A 56 16.87 -0.92 30.89
C LYS A 56 15.97 -0.11 29.95
N ILE A 57 14.95 -0.77 29.44
CA ILE A 57 13.91 -0.18 28.61
C ILE A 57 12.58 -0.40 29.33
N LEU A 58 11.87 0.69 29.57
CA LEU A 58 10.51 0.65 30.05
C LEU A 58 9.56 0.56 28.87
N LEU A 59 8.70 -0.45 28.87
CA LEU A 59 7.66 -0.64 27.87
C LEU A 59 6.30 -0.57 28.54
N PHE A 60 5.32 0.03 27.89
CA PHE A 60 3.93 -0.07 28.33
C PHE A 60 2.97 -0.30 27.17
N GLY A 61 1.87 -0.98 27.50
CA GLY A 61 0.86 -1.39 26.54
C GLY A 61 -0.44 -1.72 27.26
N GLY A 62 -1.53 -1.01 26.94
CA GLY A 62 -2.81 -1.22 27.60
C GLY A 62 -2.73 -1.00 29.11
N ARG A 63 -2.93 -2.08 29.89
CA ARG A 63 -2.84 -2.06 31.36
C ARG A 63 -1.58 -2.75 31.89
N LYS A 64 -0.58 -2.95 31.03
CA LYS A 64 0.65 -3.67 31.33
C LYS A 64 1.87 -2.78 31.16
N LEU A 65 2.85 -3.01 32.01
CA LEU A 65 4.16 -2.37 32.00
C LEU A 65 5.23 -3.46 32.08
N ALA A 66 6.32 -3.32 31.35
CA ALA A 66 7.40 -4.27 31.31
C ALA A 66 8.73 -3.55 31.42
N VAL A 67 9.68 -4.24 32.03
CA VAL A 67 11.07 -3.79 32.12
C VAL A 67 11.95 -4.78 31.38
N VAL A 68 12.68 -4.27 30.40
CA VAL A 68 13.55 -5.06 29.53
C VAL A 68 14.97 -4.58 29.74
N LYS A 69 15.84 -5.44 30.28
CA LYS A 69 17.27 -5.15 30.36
C LYS A 69 17.90 -5.31 28.99
N TYR A 70 18.87 -4.45 28.69
CA TYR A 70 19.61 -4.54 27.44
C TYR A 70 21.11 -4.38 27.62
N THR A 71 21.85 -5.00 26.71
CA THR A 71 23.30 -4.79 26.52
C THR A 71 23.52 -4.35 25.08
N LEU A 72 24.43 -3.41 24.85
CA LEU A 72 24.83 -3.00 23.51
C LEU A 72 25.94 -3.92 22.97
N ASP A 73 26.02 -4.03 21.65
CA ASP A 73 27.10 -4.70 20.89
C ASP A 73 27.34 -6.19 21.18
N PRO A 74 26.48 -7.10 20.67
CA PRO A 74 25.24 -6.82 19.93
C PRO A 74 24.08 -6.47 20.89
N LEU A 75 23.12 -5.69 20.39
CA LEU A 75 21.90 -5.41 21.16
C LEU A 75 21.21 -6.73 21.52
N LYS A 76 21.10 -7.02 22.82
CA LYS A 76 20.35 -8.15 23.38
C LYS A 76 19.32 -7.61 24.35
N LEU A 77 18.11 -8.16 24.27
CA LEU A 77 16.97 -7.76 25.10
C LEU A 77 16.52 -8.95 25.95
N ILE A 78 16.33 -8.72 27.25
CA ILE A 78 15.83 -9.72 28.20
C ILE A 78 14.69 -9.08 28.99
N VAL A 79 13.49 -9.67 28.92
CA VAL A 79 12.34 -9.23 29.73
C VAL A 79 12.61 -9.63 31.18
N GLU A 80 12.78 -8.66 32.07
CA GLU A 80 13.00 -8.89 33.50
C GLU A 80 11.68 -9.03 34.26
N LYS A 81 10.72 -8.14 33.99
CA LYS A 81 9.46 -8.06 34.72
C LYS A 81 8.29 -7.63 33.85
N ASN A 82 7.10 -8.08 34.25
CA ASN A 82 5.79 -7.70 33.69
C ASN A 82 4.83 -7.36 34.83
N CYS A 83 4.39 -6.12 34.88
CA CYS A 83 3.55 -5.55 35.93
C CYS A 83 2.16 -5.20 35.37
N GLY A 84 1.10 -5.46 36.15
CA GLY A 84 -0.28 -5.15 35.79
C GLY A 84 -0.84 -3.95 36.56
N PHE A 85 -1.65 -3.14 35.89
CA PHE A 85 -2.33 -1.98 36.47
C PHE A 85 -3.85 -2.13 36.36
N SER A 86 -4.59 -1.44 37.23
CA SER A 86 -6.06 -1.45 37.21
C SER A 86 -6.65 -0.68 36.02
N ASP A 87 -5.89 0.26 35.46
CA ASP A 87 -6.33 1.19 34.43
C ASP A 87 -5.32 1.29 33.27
N TRP A 88 -5.73 1.90 32.17
CA TRP A 88 -4.92 2.07 30.97
C TRP A 88 -3.77 3.05 31.19
N ILE A 89 -2.56 2.69 30.75
CA ILE A 89 -1.34 3.50 30.88
C ILE A 89 -1.18 4.40 29.65
N LEU A 90 -0.96 5.69 29.89
CA LEU A 90 -0.77 6.69 28.83
C LEU A 90 0.69 7.16 28.68
N ASP A 91 1.42 7.26 29.79
CA ASP A 91 2.83 7.62 29.80
C ASP A 91 3.52 7.03 31.03
N ALA A 92 4.82 6.77 30.92
CA ALA A 92 5.61 6.30 32.05
C ALA A 92 7.07 6.76 31.93
N ILE A 93 7.68 7.15 33.05
CA ILE A 93 9.07 7.61 33.10
C ILE A 93 9.82 7.00 34.28
N TRP A 94 11.13 6.90 34.15
CA TRP A 94 12.04 6.57 35.26
C TRP A 94 12.14 7.75 36.22
N LEU A 95 12.12 7.48 37.52
CA LEU A 95 12.38 8.50 38.54
C LEU A 95 13.88 8.53 38.87
N ASP A 96 14.45 9.73 38.94
CA ASP A 96 15.87 9.90 39.25
C ASP A 96 16.14 9.60 40.72
N ASN A 97 17.35 9.08 41.01
CA ASN A 97 17.85 8.79 42.35
C ASN A 97 17.01 7.77 43.17
N GLU A 98 16.05 7.09 42.53
CA GLU A 98 15.23 6.04 43.14
C GLU A 98 15.34 4.74 42.34
N MET A 99 16.02 3.75 42.89
CA MET A 99 16.28 2.49 42.21
C MET A 99 14.96 1.76 41.87
N ASP A 100 14.83 1.33 40.61
CA ASP A 100 13.68 0.57 40.10
C ASP A 100 12.31 1.23 40.37
N THR A 101 12.25 2.56 40.45
CA THR A 101 11.00 3.29 40.68
C THR A 101 10.63 4.12 39.45
N VAL A 102 9.35 4.05 39.06
CA VAL A 102 8.79 4.73 37.89
C VAL A 102 7.54 5.52 38.26
N ALA A 103 7.30 6.61 37.53
CA ALA A 103 6.00 7.29 37.53
C ALA A 103 5.18 6.79 36.35
N VAL A 104 3.92 6.39 36.61
CA VAL A 104 3.00 5.85 35.60
C VAL A 104 1.72 6.67 35.59
N LEU A 105 1.41 7.31 34.46
CA LEU A 105 0.19 8.08 34.26
C LEU A 105 -0.91 7.17 33.71
N ALA A 106 -1.99 7.05 34.47
CA ALA A 106 -3.19 6.31 34.09
C ALA A 106 -4.22 7.19 33.37
N ALA A 107 -5.09 6.57 32.57
CA ALA A 107 -6.12 7.25 31.79
C ALA A 107 -7.20 7.96 32.62
N ASN A 108 -7.30 7.68 33.90
CA ASN A 108 -8.15 8.37 34.86
C ASN A 108 -7.49 9.62 35.50
N ASN A 109 -6.39 10.12 34.92
CA ASN A 109 -5.64 11.28 35.39
C ASN A 109 -5.00 11.09 36.80
N ILE A 110 -4.59 9.85 37.11
CA ILE A 110 -3.85 9.50 38.33
C ILE A 110 -2.42 9.11 37.96
N VAL A 111 -1.44 9.59 38.72
CA VAL A 111 -0.03 9.20 38.59
C VAL A 111 0.34 8.26 39.72
N HIS A 112 0.83 7.08 39.38
CA HIS A 112 1.30 6.08 40.32
C HIS A 112 2.82 6.18 40.45
N LYS A 113 3.31 6.38 41.67
CA LYS A 113 4.71 6.07 42.01
C LYS A 113 4.82 4.59 42.24
N TYR A 114 5.42 3.87 41.31
CA TYR A 114 5.45 2.42 41.29
C TYR A 114 6.86 1.90 41.45
N ASN A 115 7.06 0.98 42.39
CA ASN A 115 8.33 0.28 42.53
C ASN A 115 8.25 -1.05 41.82
N ILE A 116 9.07 -1.21 40.79
CA ILE A 116 9.11 -2.37 39.92
C ILE A 116 9.57 -3.62 40.69
N SER A 117 10.47 -3.48 41.67
CA SER A 117 11.08 -4.61 42.36
C SER A 117 10.10 -5.30 43.32
N ILE A 118 9.29 -4.54 44.06
CA ILE A 118 8.25 -5.07 44.96
C ILE A 118 6.87 -5.19 44.29
N GLU A 119 6.71 -4.66 43.08
CA GLU A 119 5.48 -4.72 42.28
C GLU A 119 4.27 -3.98 42.89
N GLU A 120 4.55 -2.95 43.67
CA GLU A 120 3.53 -2.17 44.38
C GLU A 120 3.56 -0.68 44.05
N THR A 121 2.39 -0.05 44.11
CA THR A 121 2.28 1.40 44.08
C THR A 121 2.62 1.94 45.47
N ILE A 122 3.75 2.66 45.58
CA ILE A 122 4.19 3.31 46.82
C ILE A 122 3.20 4.41 47.22
N CYS A 123 2.86 5.28 46.28
CA CYS A 123 1.89 6.35 46.48
C CYS A 123 1.26 6.80 45.15
N LYS A 124 0.20 7.60 45.23
CA LYS A 124 -0.56 8.10 44.08
C LYS A 124 -0.71 9.61 44.16
N LEU A 125 -0.56 10.30 43.04
CA LEU A 125 -1.00 11.69 42.88
C LEU A 125 -2.31 11.68 42.12
N LYS A 126 -3.30 12.36 42.68
CA LYS A 126 -4.61 12.55 42.05
C LYS A 126 -4.77 14.02 41.73
N CYS A 127 -5.13 14.32 40.49
CA CYS A 127 -5.64 15.64 40.14
C CYS A 127 -6.95 15.88 40.89
N GLU A 128 -7.24 17.14 41.26
CA GLU A 128 -8.53 17.54 41.81
C GLU A 128 -9.71 17.18 40.90
N GLU A 129 -9.46 17.12 39.58
CA GLU A 129 -10.40 16.66 38.58
C GLU A 129 -9.99 15.30 37.99
N LEU A 130 -10.79 14.29 38.34
CA LEU A 130 -10.73 12.99 37.68
C LEU A 130 -11.42 13.11 36.33
N CYS A 131 -10.63 13.12 35.27
CA CYS A 131 -11.10 13.14 33.89
C CYS A 131 -10.50 11.98 33.10
N VAL A 132 -11.21 11.57 32.05
CA VAL A 132 -10.70 10.57 31.11
C VAL A 132 -9.71 11.26 30.16
N LEU A 133 -8.52 10.68 30.09
CA LEU A 133 -7.43 11.13 29.25
C LEU A 133 -7.28 10.22 28.03
N TYR A 134 -7.03 10.83 26.87
CA TYR A 134 -6.61 10.10 25.67
C TYR A 134 -5.12 10.27 25.39
N SER A 135 -4.51 11.29 26.00
CA SER A 135 -3.08 11.48 25.99
C SER A 135 -2.62 12.13 27.27
N GLY A 136 -1.36 11.96 27.60
CA GLY A 136 -0.73 12.72 28.65
C GLY A 136 0.78 12.60 28.59
N LYS A 137 1.46 13.54 29.23
CA LYS A 137 2.91 13.54 29.33
C LYS A 137 3.34 13.83 30.75
N ILE A 138 4.19 12.97 31.31
CA ILE A 138 4.88 13.22 32.57
C ILE A 138 6.16 13.99 32.26
N LEU A 139 6.32 15.13 32.93
CA LEU A 139 7.51 15.97 32.87
C LEU A 139 8.24 15.90 34.21
N ASN A 140 9.55 16.10 34.15
CA ASN A 140 10.49 16.01 35.26
C ASN A 140 10.60 14.60 35.85
N THR A 141 11.82 14.22 36.23
CA THR A 141 12.17 12.89 36.73
C THR A 141 12.24 12.82 38.26
N ASN A 142 12.23 13.97 38.94
CA ASN A 142 12.12 14.02 40.41
C ASN A 142 10.65 13.97 40.82
N TRP A 143 10.27 12.98 41.63
CA TRP A 143 8.89 12.78 42.10
C TRP A 143 8.22 14.03 42.68
N LYS A 144 8.98 14.85 43.41
CA LYS A 144 8.46 16.07 44.08
C LYS A 144 8.14 17.20 43.10
N ASP A 145 8.75 17.17 41.91
CA ASP A 145 8.65 18.22 40.90
C ASP A 145 7.92 17.73 39.65
N VAL A 146 7.29 16.54 39.70
CA VAL A 146 6.55 15.98 38.56
C VAL A 146 5.43 16.93 38.14
N VAL A 147 5.38 17.21 36.84
CA VAL A 147 4.33 18.00 36.19
C VAL A 147 3.66 17.14 35.13
N ILE A 148 2.34 17.20 35.06
CA ILE A 148 1.53 16.43 34.14
C ILE A 148 0.89 17.36 33.12
N LEU A 149 1.11 17.09 31.85
CA LEU A 149 0.31 17.65 30.76
C LEU A 149 -0.76 16.62 30.40
N ALA A 150 -1.99 16.85 30.84
CA ALA A 150 -3.10 15.92 30.67
C ALA A 150 -3.99 16.34 29.49
N GLY A 151 -3.99 15.55 28.41
CA GLY A 151 -4.82 15.74 27.24
C GLY A 151 -6.18 15.08 27.42
N THR A 152 -7.20 15.90 27.68
CA THR A 152 -8.53 15.41 28.07
C THR A 152 -9.42 15.08 26.87
N VAL A 153 -10.45 14.25 27.09
CA VAL A 153 -11.56 14.09 26.14
C VAL A 153 -12.43 15.35 26.00
N PHE A 154 -12.30 16.30 26.93
CA PHE A 154 -13.05 17.55 26.97
C PHE A 154 -12.39 18.70 26.20
N GLN A 155 -11.51 18.39 25.24
CA GLN A 155 -10.92 19.36 24.30
C GLN A 155 -9.95 20.37 24.95
N GLU A 156 -9.57 20.14 26.21
CA GLU A 156 -8.62 20.95 26.97
C GLU A 156 -7.36 20.16 27.31
N ILE A 157 -6.25 20.88 27.46
CA ILE A 157 -5.05 20.35 28.12
C ILE A 157 -4.99 20.96 29.51
N VAL A 158 -4.93 20.09 30.52
CA VAL A 158 -4.84 20.47 31.92
C VAL A 158 -3.40 20.26 32.38
N VAL A 159 -2.82 21.28 33.01
CA VAL A 159 -1.46 21.21 33.58
C VAL A 159 -1.57 21.22 35.10
N TRP A 160 -0.97 20.23 35.76
CA TRP A 160 -1.00 20.09 37.21
C TRP A 160 0.29 19.44 37.72
N ASN A 161 0.63 19.63 39.00
CA ASN A 161 1.88 19.12 39.60
C ASN A 161 1.67 18.55 41.02
N HIS A 162 2.74 18.00 41.61
CA HIS A 162 2.73 17.51 42.99
C HIS A 162 2.50 18.66 44.00
N CYS A 163 1.43 18.60 44.80
CA CYS A 163 1.16 19.53 45.90
C CYS A 163 1.37 18.83 47.26
N VAL A 164 2.15 19.44 48.15
CA VAL A 164 2.55 18.84 49.45
C VAL A 164 1.46 19.03 50.53
N GLU A 165 0.55 19.99 50.38
CA GLU A 165 -0.31 20.46 51.47
C GLU A 165 -1.74 19.90 51.46
N SER A 166 -2.15 19.13 50.44
CA SER A 166 -3.49 18.53 50.37
C SER A 166 -3.51 17.24 49.56
N GLY A 167 -4.35 16.28 49.94
CA GLY A 167 -4.40 14.94 49.33
C GLY A 167 -4.76 14.90 47.83
N ASN A 168 -5.28 16.00 47.28
CA ASN A 168 -5.51 16.19 45.84
C ASN A 168 -4.67 17.37 45.32
N THR A 169 -4.12 17.21 44.13
CA THR A 169 -3.28 18.22 43.45
C THR A 169 -4.13 19.19 42.64
N ARG A 170 -3.85 20.50 42.75
CA ARG A 170 -4.61 21.55 42.05
C ARG A 170 -4.18 21.69 40.59
N ILE A 171 -5.11 22.14 39.76
CA ILE A 171 -4.81 22.51 38.37
C ILE A 171 -4.11 23.86 38.35
N LEU A 172 -2.98 23.92 37.66
CA LEU A 172 -2.19 25.13 37.46
C LEU A 172 -2.67 25.91 36.24
N HIS A 173 -2.83 25.22 35.11
CA HIS A 173 -3.18 25.85 33.84
C HIS A 173 -4.22 25.05 33.06
N ARG A 174 -5.03 25.77 32.29
CA ARG A 174 -5.95 25.20 31.29
C ARG A 174 -5.70 25.80 29.94
N LEU A 175 -5.27 24.97 29.00
CA LEU A 175 -5.02 25.38 27.63
C LEU A 175 -6.27 25.05 26.83
N ARG A 176 -7.06 26.08 26.52
CA ARG A 176 -8.32 25.98 25.79
C ARG A 176 -8.16 26.30 24.32
N GLY A 177 -8.93 25.59 23.50
CA GLY A 177 -9.29 26.04 22.16
C GLY A 177 -9.28 24.97 21.08
N HIS A 178 -8.70 23.79 21.33
CA HIS A 178 -9.00 22.62 20.51
C HIS A 178 -10.52 22.36 20.49
N LYS A 179 -11.01 21.77 19.41
CA LYS A 179 -12.44 21.48 19.21
C LYS A 179 -12.76 19.98 19.21
N GLY A 180 -11.79 19.16 19.59
CA GLY A 180 -11.88 17.71 19.59
C GLY A 180 -10.97 17.12 20.66
N VAL A 181 -10.97 15.79 20.77
CA VAL A 181 -10.17 15.06 21.76
C VAL A 181 -8.68 15.29 21.51
N ILE A 182 -7.87 15.36 22.58
CA ILE A 182 -6.41 15.53 22.49
C ILE A 182 -5.72 14.16 22.40
N PHE A 183 -5.08 13.87 21.26
CA PHE A 183 -4.42 12.57 21.02
C PHE A 183 -2.93 12.55 21.38
N SER A 184 -2.28 13.71 21.45
CA SER A 184 -0.90 13.80 21.92
C SER A 184 -0.61 15.21 22.41
N VAL A 185 0.18 15.29 23.48
CA VAL A 185 0.77 16.51 24.03
C VAL A 185 2.24 16.24 24.36
N ASN A 186 3.14 17.15 23.96
CA ASN A 186 4.56 17.07 24.24
C ASN A 186 5.11 18.43 24.64
N TYR A 187 6.18 18.44 25.42
CA TYR A 187 6.89 19.65 25.84
C TYR A 187 8.37 19.52 25.54
N ASN A 188 8.98 20.62 25.09
CA ASN A 188 10.42 20.74 24.92
C ASN A 188 10.94 21.84 25.84
N SER A 189 11.83 21.49 26.77
CA SER A 189 12.41 22.39 27.76
C SER A 189 13.46 23.34 27.20
N CYS A 190 14.08 23.02 26.06
CA CYS A 190 15.07 23.90 25.42
C CYS A 190 14.37 25.08 24.72
N SER A 191 13.24 24.81 24.07
CA SER A 191 12.47 25.83 23.34
C SER A 191 11.32 26.44 24.14
N ASN A 192 10.99 25.87 25.31
CA ASN A 192 9.80 26.17 26.11
C ASN A 192 8.51 26.13 25.28
N LEU A 193 8.39 25.13 24.39
CA LEU A 193 7.21 24.93 23.54
C LEU A 193 6.44 23.70 23.99
N ILE A 194 5.12 23.81 24.02
CA ILE A 194 4.20 22.67 24.08
C ILE A 194 3.62 22.47 22.68
N CYS A 195 3.55 21.24 22.23
CA CYS A 195 2.87 20.86 21.00
C CYS A 195 1.73 19.89 21.31
N SER A 196 0.54 20.16 20.79
CA SER A 196 -0.64 19.32 20.96
C SER A 196 -1.33 19.00 19.65
N THR A 197 -1.99 17.84 19.60
CA THR A 197 -2.67 17.31 18.41
C THR A 197 -4.03 16.75 18.76
N SER A 198 -4.98 16.83 17.83
CA SER A 198 -6.39 16.54 18.11
C SER A 198 -7.17 15.93 16.95
N ASP A 199 -8.34 15.37 17.28
CA ASP A 199 -9.39 14.98 16.34
C ASP A 199 -9.93 16.15 15.49
N ASP A 200 -9.76 17.40 15.97
CA ASP A 200 -10.09 18.60 15.19
C ASP A 200 -9.17 18.84 13.99
N ARG A 201 -8.22 17.93 13.73
CA ARG A 201 -7.27 17.90 12.61
C ARG A 201 -6.16 18.96 12.72
N THR A 202 -6.05 19.61 13.88
CA THR A 202 -5.05 20.66 14.12
C THR A 202 -3.86 20.17 14.92
N VAL A 203 -2.73 20.83 14.65
CA VAL A 203 -1.55 20.85 15.52
C VAL A 203 -1.49 22.25 16.15
N ARG A 204 -1.35 22.33 17.47
CA ARG A 204 -1.20 23.61 18.17
C ARG A 204 0.13 23.72 18.87
N ILE A 205 0.75 24.87 18.74
CA ILE A 205 2.00 25.21 19.42
C ILE A 205 1.69 26.27 20.48
N TRP A 206 2.11 26.01 21.70
CA TRP A 206 1.95 26.90 22.85
C TRP A 206 3.32 27.29 23.38
N THR A 207 3.47 28.54 23.78
CA THR A 207 4.68 29.05 24.42
C THR A 207 4.52 29.03 25.93
N VAL A 208 5.55 28.55 26.63
CA VAL A 208 5.64 28.60 28.08
C VAL A 208 6.65 29.69 28.46
N GLN A 209 6.21 30.68 29.22
CA GLN A 209 7.05 31.75 29.73
C GLN A 209 7.16 31.63 31.24
N PHE A 210 8.32 31.24 31.74
CA PHE A 210 8.60 31.17 33.18
C PHE A 210 8.99 32.56 33.69
N ALA A 211 8.49 32.94 34.87
CA ALA A 211 8.99 34.11 35.58
C ALA A 211 10.47 33.92 35.95
N THR A 212 11.29 34.95 35.75
CA THR A 212 12.70 34.96 36.13
C THR A 212 12.83 35.23 37.64
N ASP A 213 12.55 34.23 38.47
CA ASP A 213 12.79 34.27 39.91
C ASP A 213 14.10 33.54 40.26
N GLU A 214 14.71 33.87 41.41
CA GLU A 214 15.99 33.28 41.89
C GLU A 214 15.94 31.75 42.11
N ASN A 215 14.74 31.14 42.11
CA ASN A 215 14.50 29.72 42.35
C ASN A 215 14.35 28.86 41.07
N GLY A 216 14.55 29.43 39.88
CA GLY A 216 14.48 28.71 38.60
C GLY A 216 13.08 28.61 37.98
N ASN A 217 12.95 27.83 36.88
CA ASN A 217 11.72 27.71 36.09
C ASN A 217 10.61 26.96 36.85
N SER A 218 9.62 27.68 37.38
CA SER A 218 8.47 27.11 38.11
C SER A 218 7.19 27.10 37.28
N TRP A 219 6.55 25.94 37.16
CA TRP A 219 5.26 25.78 36.47
C TRP A 219 4.09 26.47 37.20
N ASN A 220 4.24 26.75 38.50
CA ASN A 220 3.23 27.47 39.28
C ASN A 220 3.12 28.94 38.83
N ASN A 221 4.24 29.55 38.41
CA ASN A 221 4.34 30.97 38.06
C ASN A 221 4.73 31.16 36.59
N CYS A 222 4.20 30.31 35.69
CA CYS A 222 4.41 30.45 34.25
C CYS A 222 3.16 30.95 33.54
N VAL A 223 3.34 31.60 32.39
CA VAL A 223 2.25 31.97 31.48
C VAL A 223 2.32 31.06 30.26
N ILE A 224 1.21 30.39 29.96
CA ILE A 224 1.07 29.56 28.76
C ILE A 224 0.11 30.22 27.79
N SER A 225 0.57 30.49 26.57
CA SER A 225 -0.23 31.15 25.53
C SER A 225 -0.15 30.39 24.21
N LEU A 226 -1.24 30.42 23.43
CA LEU A 226 -1.28 29.82 22.09
C LEU A 226 -0.46 30.67 21.13
N LYS A 227 0.57 30.08 20.52
CA LYS A 227 1.40 30.74 19.50
C LYS A 227 0.77 30.61 18.11
N VAL A 228 0.43 29.38 17.69
CA VAL A 228 -0.17 29.12 16.37
C VAL A 228 -1.03 27.85 16.37
N SER A 229 -2.07 27.85 15.52
CA SER A 229 -2.91 26.67 15.21
C SER A 229 -2.75 26.32 13.73
N ILE A 230 -2.26 25.12 13.45
CA ILE A 230 -1.87 24.66 12.12
C ILE A 230 -2.93 23.70 11.58
N PHE A 231 -3.46 23.98 10.39
CA PHE A 231 -4.41 23.15 9.65
C PHE A 231 -3.76 22.58 8.39
N SER A 232 -3.33 21.32 8.45
CA SER A 232 -2.74 20.66 7.28
C SER A 232 -3.16 19.21 7.12
N HIS A 233 -3.40 18.53 8.23
CA HIS A 233 -3.94 17.19 8.18
C HIS A 233 -5.40 17.24 7.72
N ILE A 234 -5.80 16.28 6.90
CA ILE A 234 -7.17 16.14 6.40
C ILE A 234 -8.01 15.21 7.29
N ALA A 235 -7.37 14.56 8.26
CA ALA A 235 -7.96 13.65 9.23
C ALA A 235 -7.33 13.84 10.63
N ARG A 236 -7.62 12.92 11.56
CA ARG A 236 -7.11 12.93 12.94
C ARG A 236 -5.59 13.01 12.98
N VAL A 237 -5.06 13.83 13.88
CA VAL A 237 -3.60 13.92 14.12
C VAL A 237 -3.27 13.13 15.37
N TRP A 238 -2.44 12.08 15.23
CA TRP A 238 -2.19 11.11 16.29
C TRP A 238 -1.06 11.53 17.21
N LYS A 239 0.04 12.04 16.65
CA LYS A 239 1.26 12.33 17.42
C LYS A 239 1.99 13.53 16.85
N SER A 240 2.68 14.23 17.73
CA SER A 240 3.65 15.27 17.36
C SER A 240 4.94 15.13 18.15
N GLN A 241 6.02 15.72 17.65
CA GLN A 241 7.30 15.83 18.33
C GLN A 241 7.95 17.17 18.01
N ILE A 242 8.58 17.78 19.01
CA ILE A 242 9.37 19.01 18.85
C ILE A 242 10.83 18.60 18.73
N ILE A 243 11.50 19.05 17.68
CA ILE A 243 12.92 18.78 17.37
C ILE A 243 13.73 20.09 17.43
N SER A 244 15.05 19.99 17.28
CA SER A 244 15.98 21.12 17.23
C SER A 244 15.56 22.21 16.22
N GLY A 245 15.92 23.46 16.54
CA GLY A 245 15.53 24.63 15.77
C GLY A 245 14.05 24.98 15.88
N ASN A 246 13.37 24.56 16.97
CA ASN A 246 11.96 24.79 17.26
C ASN A 246 11.01 24.30 16.16
N LYS A 247 11.38 23.19 15.51
CA LYS A 247 10.55 22.58 14.47
C LYS A 247 9.63 21.54 15.09
N VAL A 248 8.47 21.37 14.48
CA VAL A 248 7.45 20.40 14.91
C VAL A 248 7.22 19.40 13.80
N ILE A 249 7.29 18.11 14.12
CA ILE A 249 6.84 17.04 13.25
C ILE A 249 5.48 16.54 13.73
N SER A 250 4.54 16.34 12.81
CA SER A 250 3.22 15.78 13.11
C SER A 250 2.88 14.62 12.17
N ILE A 251 2.15 13.64 12.71
CA ILE A 251 1.71 12.44 12.00
C ILE A 251 0.23 12.14 12.30
N GLY A 252 -0.49 11.58 11.33
CA GLY A 252 -1.95 11.41 11.43
C GLY A 252 -2.53 10.20 10.70
N GLU A 253 -3.86 10.10 10.76
CA GLU A 253 -4.65 9.07 10.10
C GLU A 253 -4.60 9.16 8.57
N ASP A 254 -4.36 10.35 8.04
CA ASP A 254 -4.26 10.66 6.62
C ASP A 254 -2.95 10.19 5.96
N SER A 255 -2.16 9.36 6.65
CA SER A 255 -0.81 8.94 6.26
C SER A 255 0.20 10.08 6.12
N LEU A 256 -0.18 11.32 6.47
CA LEU A 256 0.64 12.50 6.23
C LEU A 256 1.69 12.65 7.34
N ILE A 257 2.92 12.90 6.94
CA ILE A 257 4.00 13.38 7.80
C ILE A 257 4.23 14.84 7.41
N SER A 258 4.19 15.75 8.39
CA SER A 258 4.40 17.17 8.15
C SER A 258 5.41 17.76 9.13
N ILE A 259 6.23 18.69 8.63
CA ILE A 259 7.24 19.42 9.39
C ILE A 259 6.93 20.92 9.31
N TRP A 260 6.95 21.58 10.45
CA TRP A 260 6.60 22.99 10.63
C TRP A 260 7.71 23.73 11.37
N ASN A 261 7.83 25.04 11.13
CA ASN A 261 8.53 25.92 12.07
C ASN A 261 7.57 26.37 13.19
N GLU A 262 8.10 27.06 14.19
CA GLU A 262 7.32 27.62 15.30
C GLU A 262 6.32 28.71 14.91
N SER A 263 6.44 29.30 13.72
CA SER A 263 5.50 30.27 13.15
C SER A 263 4.30 29.60 12.46
N GLY A 264 4.36 28.29 12.26
CA GLY A 264 3.33 27.51 11.56
C GLY A 264 3.54 27.37 10.05
N ASP A 265 4.68 27.80 9.52
CA ASP A 265 5.00 27.61 8.10
C ASP A 265 5.34 26.14 7.81
N CYS A 266 4.75 25.61 6.73
CA CYS A 266 5.03 24.25 6.28
C CYS A 266 6.44 24.16 5.68
N LEU A 267 7.37 23.50 6.38
CA LEU A 267 8.71 23.24 5.89
C LEU A 267 8.74 22.03 4.97
N ASN A 268 7.97 20.99 5.29
CA ASN A 268 7.89 19.78 4.46
C ASN A 268 6.60 19.01 4.74
N LYS A 269 6.06 18.30 3.74
CA LYS A 269 4.94 17.37 3.93
C LYS A 269 4.91 16.28 2.87
N TRP A 270 4.65 15.05 3.28
CA TRP A 270 4.56 13.91 2.37
C TRP A 270 3.77 12.76 2.99
N TYR A 271 3.35 11.81 2.16
CA TYR A 271 2.68 10.59 2.62
C TYR A 271 3.71 9.54 2.99
N GLY A 272 3.68 9.10 4.25
CA GLY A 272 4.65 8.14 4.78
C GLY A 272 4.29 6.69 4.47
N HIS A 273 3.00 6.37 4.44
CA HIS A 273 2.50 4.98 4.39
C HIS A 273 1.50 4.80 3.25
N GLN A 274 1.14 3.56 2.91
CA GLN A 274 0.30 3.23 1.75
C GLN A 274 -1.19 3.57 1.95
N GLY A 275 -1.50 4.79 2.38
CA GLY A 275 -2.86 5.21 2.77
C GLY A 275 -3.30 4.74 4.16
N GLY A 276 -2.41 4.06 4.91
CA GLY A 276 -2.62 3.67 6.30
C GLY A 276 -2.22 4.77 7.30
N ALA A 277 -2.89 4.82 8.45
CA ALA A 277 -2.59 5.78 9.51
C ALA A 277 -1.13 5.64 9.98
N VAL A 278 -0.49 6.76 10.34
CA VAL A 278 0.83 6.74 10.96
C VAL A 278 0.65 6.86 12.47
N TRP A 279 1.00 5.80 13.21
CA TRP A 279 0.78 5.72 14.66
C TRP A 279 1.96 6.21 15.47
N SER A 280 3.17 6.00 14.97
CA SER A 280 4.39 6.27 15.72
C SER A 280 5.43 6.99 14.88
N ILE A 281 6.18 7.83 15.58
CA ILE A 281 7.33 8.57 15.05
C ILE A 281 8.39 8.67 16.14
N ASP A 282 9.65 8.59 15.72
CA ASP A 282 10.80 9.05 16.49
C ASP A 282 11.83 9.69 15.54
N CYS A 283 12.67 10.55 16.08
CA CYS A 283 13.66 11.31 15.35
C CYS A 283 15.04 11.13 16.00
N SER A 284 16.05 10.85 15.18
CA SER A 284 17.45 10.87 15.58
C SER A 284 18.15 12.02 14.86
N GLU A 285 18.50 13.06 15.62
CA GLU A 285 19.23 14.22 15.08
C GLU A 285 20.68 13.88 14.76
N GLU A 286 21.29 13.00 15.54
CA GLU A 286 22.64 12.48 15.32
C GLU A 286 22.74 11.76 13.97
N LEU A 287 21.78 10.90 13.66
CA LEU A 287 21.73 10.18 12.38
C LEU A 287 21.10 11.02 11.26
N GLY A 288 20.43 12.12 11.59
CA GLY A 288 19.65 12.92 10.65
C GLY A 288 18.48 12.14 10.04
N LEU A 289 17.78 11.31 10.84
CA LEU A 289 16.73 10.40 10.40
C LEU A 289 15.42 10.56 11.18
N ILE A 290 14.32 10.29 10.49
CA ILE A 290 12.98 10.10 11.06
C ILE A 290 12.56 8.66 10.78
N ALA A 291 12.05 7.96 11.78
CA ALA A 291 11.42 6.66 11.61
C ALA A 291 9.91 6.77 11.88
N THR A 292 9.09 6.16 11.02
CA THR A 292 7.62 6.15 11.16
C THR A 292 7.05 4.75 11.08
N GLY A 293 6.04 4.48 11.93
CA GLY A 293 5.35 3.21 12.01
C GLY A 293 3.87 3.35 11.69
N GLY A 294 3.38 2.52 10.78
CA GLY A 294 2.04 2.64 10.20
C GLY A 294 1.05 1.56 10.63
N SER A 295 -0.22 1.79 10.30
CA SER A 295 -1.29 0.78 10.37
C SER A 295 -1.14 -0.31 9.30
N ASP A 296 -0.36 -0.02 8.25
CA ASP A 296 0.03 -1.01 7.24
C ASP A 296 1.08 -2.00 7.76
N GLY A 297 1.53 -1.87 9.01
CA GLY A 297 2.61 -2.66 9.58
C GLY A 297 3.98 -2.36 8.98
N GLY A 298 4.09 -1.30 8.18
CA GLY A 298 5.35 -0.84 7.61
C GLY A 298 6.15 0.03 8.58
N ILE A 299 7.47 0.02 8.42
CA ILE A 299 8.41 0.90 9.14
C ILE A 299 9.25 1.63 8.11
N ASN A 300 8.99 2.93 7.96
CA ASN A 300 9.66 3.76 6.95
C ASN A 300 10.69 4.69 7.59
N ILE A 301 11.80 4.87 6.88
CA ILE A 301 12.90 5.75 7.29
C ILE A 301 12.99 6.92 6.31
N TRP A 302 13.15 8.11 6.86
CA TRP A 302 13.17 9.36 6.12
C TRP A 302 14.36 10.20 6.55
N PRO A 303 14.88 11.06 5.66
CA PRO A 303 15.86 12.05 6.07
C PRO A 303 15.18 13.14 6.90
N LEU A 304 15.86 13.56 7.96
CA LEU A 304 15.55 14.77 8.70
C LEU A 304 16.07 15.99 7.92
N CYS A 305 15.50 16.26 6.74
CA CYS A 305 15.91 17.39 5.92
C CYS A 305 14.72 18.25 5.47
N GLU A 306 15.00 19.54 5.32
CA GLU A 306 14.01 20.50 4.83
C GLU A 306 13.71 20.27 3.35
N ARG A 307 12.52 20.70 2.92
CA ARG A 307 12.18 20.72 1.50
C ARG A 307 12.99 21.81 0.82
N VAL A 308 13.88 21.42 -0.10
CA VAL A 308 14.50 22.36 -1.03
C VAL A 308 13.42 22.81 -2.02
N ASN A 309 13.19 24.12 -2.13
CA ASN A 309 12.28 24.67 -3.13
C ASN A 309 13.01 24.81 -4.48
N PRO A 310 12.31 24.67 -5.62
CA PRO A 310 12.86 24.98 -6.92
C PRO A 310 13.39 26.43 -6.98
N HIS A 311 14.52 26.62 -7.64
CA HIS A 311 15.10 27.94 -7.88
C HIS A 311 14.68 28.44 -9.26
N VAL A 312 14.26 29.71 -9.34
CA VAL A 312 14.03 30.36 -10.64
C VAL A 312 15.37 30.80 -11.20
N ILE A 313 15.70 30.33 -12.41
CA ILE A 313 16.95 30.66 -13.11
C ILE A 313 16.73 31.52 -14.36
N TYR A 314 15.47 31.66 -14.81
CA TYR A 314 15.10 32.54 -15.91
C TYR A 314 13.68 33.05 -15.68
N GLN A 315 13.47 34.35 -15.84
CA GLN A 315 12.14 34.97 -15.76
C GLN A 315 12.02 36.01 -16.87
N SER A 316 10.96 35.92 -17.67
CA SER A 316 10.65 36.96 -18.65
C SER A 316 10.19 38.24 -17.94
N ASN A 317 10.68 39.41 -18.37
CA ASN A 317 10.19 40.70 -17.88
C ASN A 317 8.69 40.83 -18.14
N SER A 318 7.91 41.24 -17.14
CA SER A 318 6.45 41.32 -17.25
C SER A 318 5.94 42.41 -18.21
N SER A 319 6.79 43.38 -18.56
CA SER A 319 6.49 44.51 -19.44
C SER A 319 6.66 44.21 -20.92
N GLU A 320 7.44 43.18 -21.30
CA GLU A 320 7.70 42.82 -22.70
C GLU A 320 7.17 41.40 -22.94
N LEU A 321 6.22 41.22 -23.87
CA LEU A 321 5.69 39.91 -24.27
C LEU A 321 6.71 39.05 -25.06
N GLU A 322 7.99 39.38 -24.95
CA GLU A 322 9.10 38.81 -25.71
C GLU A 322 9.93 37.85 -24.85
N ASN A 323 10.53 36.85 -25.50
CA ASN A 323 11.40 35.85 -24.88
C ASN A 323 10.71 34.98 -23.80
N ILE A 324 9.40 34.76 -23.94
CA ILE A 324 8.64 33.86 -23.06
C ILE A 324 9.17 32.42 -23.26
N PRO A 325 9.54 31.70 -22.19
CA PRO A 325 10.05 30.35 -22.33
C PRO A 325 8.95 29.40 -22.83
N ARG A 326 9.24 28.61 -23.87
CA ARG A 326 8.27 27.69 -24.51
C ARG A 326 8.63 26.23 -24.32
N SER A 327 9.88 25.86 -24.62
CA SER A 327 10.36 24.49 -24.50
C SER A 327 11.72 24.44 -23.84
N ILE A 328 11.95 23.45 -23.00
CA ILE A 328 13.23 23.23 -22.31
C ILE A 328 13.69 21.78 -22.44
N ALA A 329 14.99 21.56 -22.32
CA ALA A 329 15.57 20.23 -22.15
C ALA A 329 16.89 20.28 -21.36
N LEU A 330 17.27 19.14 -20.79
CA LEU A 330 18.53 18.91 -20.08
C LEU A 330 19.53 18.15 -20.95
N THR A 331 20.78 18.62 -20.92
CA THR A 331 21.92 17.95 -21.56
C THR A 331 22.55 16.92 -20.62
N PHE A 332 23.46 16.09 -21.14
CA PHE A 332 24.15 15.04 -20.39
C PHE A 332 24.94 15.54 -19.16
N ASN A 333 25.37 16.81 -19.17
CA ASN A 333 26.13 17.45 -18.08
C ASN A 333 25.23 18.30 -17.15
N GLY A 334 23.90 18.20 -17.27
CA GLY A 334 22.95 18.93 -16.42
C GLY A 334 22.71 20.39 -16.80
N ASN A 335 23.28 20.87 -17.91
CA ASN A 335 22.98 22.20 -18.46
C ASN A 335 21.59 22.21 -19.11
N ILE A 336 21.02 23.41 -19.27
CA ILE A 336 19.63 23.58 -19.76
C ILE A 336 19.62 24.26 -21.12
N ILE A 337 18.85 23.71 -22.04
CA ILE A 337 18.49 24.31 -23.31
C ILE A 337 17.10 24.93 -23.18
N LEU A 338 16.91 26.15 -23.67
CA LEU A 338 15.63 26.84 -23.68
C LEU A 338 15.33 27.39 -25.08
N MET A 339 14.15 27.11 -25.59
CA MET A 339 13.56 27.75 -26.77
C MET A 339 12.49 28.76 -26.33
N THR A 340 12.57 30.00 -26.84
CA THR A 340 11.59 31.06 -26.55
C THR A 340 10.51 31.19 -27.62
N ASN A 341 9.46 31.97 -27.34
CA ASN A 341 8.41 32.33 -28.32
C ASN A 341 8.88 33.18 -29.51
N ARG A 342 10.15 33.59 -29.55
CA ARG A 342 10.79 34.30 -30.67
C ARG A 342 11.79 33.41 -31.43
N GLY A 343 11.84 32.11 -31.14
CA GLY A 343 12.80 31.21 -31.81
C GLY A 343 14.25 31.40 -31.35
N LYS A 344 14.47 32.06 -30.20
CA LYS A 344 15.81 32.15 -29.58
C LYS A 344 16.13 30.86 -28.84
N LEU A 345 17.25 30.26 -29.22
CA LEU A 345 17.85 29.11 -28.57
C LEU A 345 18.87 29.59 -27.54
N MET A 346 18.54 29.40 -26.28
CA MET A 346 19.36 29.79 -25.13
C MET A 346 19.96 28.55 -24.47
N TYR A 347 21.19 28.67 -23.96
CA TYR A 347 21.91 27.63 -23.25
C TYR A 347 22.33 28.15 -21.87
N TYR A 348 21.90 27.46 -20.82
CA TYR A 348 22.27 27.78 -19.45
C TYR A 348 23.42 26.91 -18.99
N LYS A 349 24.55 27.56 -18.73
CA LYS A 349 25.68 26.99 -18.01
C LYS A 349 25.80 27.77 -16.72
N GLN A 350 25.54 27.11 -15.60
CA GLN A 350 25.46 27.78 -14.30
C GLN A 350 26.66 28.72 -14.06
N PRO A 351 26.44 30.00 -13.71
CA PRO A 351 25.17 30.68 -13.41
C PRO A 351 24.59 31.52 -14.57
N SER A 352 25.07 31.40 -15.80
CA SER A 352 24.76 32.33 -16.91
C SER A 352 24.01 31.70 -18.08
N TRP A 353 23.15 32.49 -18.71
CA TRP A 353 22.51 32.17 -19.99
C TRP A 353 23.33 32.71 -21.16
N ILE A 354 23.47 31.89 -22.20
CA ILE A 354 24.15 32.21 -23.46
C ILE A 354 23.12 32.06 -24.58
N MET A 355 22.97 33.08 -25.44
CA MET A 355 22.17 32.94 -26.66
C MET A 355 23.01 32.25 -27.74
N CYS A 356 22.59 31.06 -28.18
CA CYS A 356 23.32 30.28 -29.18
C CYS A 356 22.90 30.63 -30.61
N SER A 357 21.60 30.81 -30.84
CA SER A 357 21.05 31.15 -32.16
C SER A 357 19.66 31.75 -32.05
N GLU A 358 19.22 32.43 -33.10
CA GLU A 358 17.86 32.95 -33.27
C GLU A 358 17.34 32.56 -34.65
N ASP A 359 16.17 31.92 -34.70
CA ASP A 359 15.57 31.44 -35.94
C ASP A 359 14.03 31.51 -35.87
N ASP A 360 13.47 32.46 -36.61
CA ASP A 360 12.03 32.75 -36.63
C ASP A 360 11.17 31.56 -37.07
N ARG A 361 11.74 30.59 -37.82
CA ARG A 361 11.05 29.35 -38.24
C ARG A 361 10.56 28.52 -37.05
N PHE A 362 11.14 28.72 -35.87
CA PHE A 362 10.83 28.00 -34.63
C PHE A 362 10.05 28.84 -33.60
N ALA A 363 9.72 30.10 -33.92
CA ALA A 363 9.07 31.02 -32.98
C ALA A 363 7.62 30.59 -32.61
N SER A 364 6.85 30.14 -33.59
CA SER A 364 5.45 29.74 -33.41
C SER A 364 5.31 28.31 -32.85
N TYR A 365 6.08 27.38 -33.39
CA TYR A 365 6.02 25.96 -33.08
C TYR A 365 7.42 25.34 -33.19
N CYS A 366 7.88 24.75 -32.09
CA CYS A 366 9.15 24.03 -32.01
C CYS A 366 8.97 22.77 -31.16
N LEU A 367 9.14 21.61 -31.77
CA LEU A 367 9.34 20.35 -31.08
C LEU A 367 10.82 20.21 -30.76
N LEU A 368 11.18 20.34 -29.48
CA LEU A 368 12.56 20.21 -29.03
C LEU A 368 12.72 18.85 -28.32
N GLN A 369 13.65 18.02 -28.81
CA GLN A 369 13.91 16.71 -28.22
C GLN A 369 15.39 16.37 -28.19
N MET A 370 15.87 15.95 -27.02
CA MET A 370 17.22 15.42 -26.84
C MET A 370 17.32 13.95 -27.27
N SER A 371 18.49 13.58 -27.78
CA SER A 371 18.86 12.19 -28.03
C SER A 371 19.01 11.40 -26.71
N PRO A 372 19.00 10.06 -26.73
CA PRO A 372 19.12 9.26 -25.51
C PRO A 372 20.39 9.54 -24.69
N SER A 373 21.54 9.81 -25.34
CA SER A 373 22.76 10.25 -24.62
C SER A 373 22.72 11.71 -24.15
N ARG A 374 21.71 12.48 -24.54
CA ARG A 374 21.55 13.91 -24.27
C ARG A 374 22.71 14.78 -24.76
N LYS A 375 23.37 14.34 -25.84
CA LYS A 375 24.45 15.08 -26.53
C LYS A 375 24.02 15.75 -27.82
N ILE A 376 22.89 15.33 -28.39
CA ILE A 376 22.35 15.86 -29.64
C ILE A 376 20.92 16.32 -29.39
N VAL A 377 20.56 17.48 -29.92
CA VAL A 377 19.20 18.02 -29.88
C VAL A 377 18.63 18.08 -31.29
N ALA A 378 17.40 17.62 -31.45
CA ALA A 378 16.62 17.79 -32.66
C ALA A 378 15.48 18.78 -32.43
N MET A 379 15.28 19.67 -33.40
CA MET A 379 14.25 20.71 -33.40
C MET A 379 13.42 20.60 -34.67
N GLY A 380 12.11 20.36 -34.54
CA GLY A 380 11.16 20.27 -35.66
C GLY A 380 10.14 21.40 -35.64
N ASN A 381 9.75 21.91 -36.81
CA ASN A 381 8.79 23.02 -36.92
C ASN A 381 7.49 22.66 -37.67
N ILE A 382 6.65 23.68 -37.90
CA ILE A 382 5.34 23.55 -38.58
C ILE A 382 5.43 23.38 -40.10
N ASP A 383 6.55 23.74 -40.70
CA ASP A 383 6.76 23.72 -42.16
C ASP A 383 7.46 22.44 -42.66
N GLY A 384 7.86 21.56 -41.75
CA GLY A 384 8.55 20.32 -42.08
C GLY A 384 10.08 20.42 -42.01
N HIS A 385 10.61 21.50 -41.45
CA HIS A 385 12.05 21.67 -41.20
C HIS A 385 12.49 20.91 -39.94
N LEU A 386 13.60 20.20 -40.09
CA LEU A 386 14.31 19.54 -39.00
C LEU A 386 15.70 20.15 -38.88
N ASN A 387 16.05 20.55 -37.66
CA ASN A 387 17.38 21.01 -37.29
C ASN A 387 17.98 20.04 -36.26
N ILE A 388 19.21 19.61 -36.48
CA ILE A 388 19.98 18.77 -35.57
C ILE A 388 21.21 19.55 -35.14
N SER A 389 21.38 19.70 -33.82
CA SER A 389 22.48 20.43 -33.21
C SER A 389 23.18 19.60 -32.13
N LYS A 390 24.48 19.81 -31.93
CA LYS A 390 25.28 19.21 -30.86
C LYS A 390 25.17 20.06 -29.61
N ALA A 391 24.93 19.43 -28.47
CA ALA A 391 25.11 20.05 -27.17
C ALA A 391 26.56 19.83 -26.72
N GLU A 392 27.34 20.90 -26.73
CA GLU A 392 28.72 20.92 -26.25
C GLU A 392 28.78 21.47 -24.81
N SER A 393 29.97 21.45 -24.20
CA SER A 393 30.15 21.93 -22.81
C SER A 393 29.87 23.42 -22.63
N ASN A 394 29.98 24.22 -23.70
CA ASN A 394 29.90 25.69 -23.66
C ASN A 394 28.78 26.27 -24.54
N GLY A 395 27.95 25.45 -25.16
CA GLY A 395 26.89 25.95 -26.04
C GLY A 395 26.32 24.86 -26.94
N ILE A 396 25.55 25.30 -27.94
CA ILE A 396 24.91 24.43 -28.92
C ILE A 396 25.43 24.78 -30.30
N THR A 397 25.93 23.78 -31.03
CA THR A 397 26.47 23.94 -32.38
C THR A 397 25.57 23.25 -33.39
N LYS A 398 25.10 24.00 -34.40
CA LYS A 398 24.23 23.45 -35.46
C LYS A 398 25.04 22.53 -36.38
N ILE A 399 24.58 21.29 -36.55
CA ILE A 399 25.27 20.28 -37.37
C ILE A 399 24.52 20.03 -38.69
N TRP A 400 23.19 20.06 -38.67
CA TRP A 400 22.36 19.75 -39.84
C TRP A 400 21.03 20.53 -39.81
N ASP A 401 20.57 20.99 -40.97
CA ASP A 401 19.34 21.79 -41.11
C ASP A 401 18.77 21.65 -42.52
N ASN A 402 17.61 21.01 -42.66
CA ASN A 402 16.92 20.91 -43.94
C ASN A 402 15.41 20.62 -43.76
N ARG A 403 14.66 20.79 -44.84
CA ARG A 403 13.25 20.37 -44.91
C ARG A 403 13.17 18.88 -45.25
N ILE A 404 12.47 18.11 -44.41
CA ILE A 404 12.41 16.64 -44.54
C ILE A 404 11.05 16.11 -44.99
N MET A 405 9.99 16.91 -44.85
CA MET A 405 8.63 16.54 -45.24
C MET A 405 7.80 17.78 -45.58
N GLU A 406 6.69 17.56 -46.26
CA GLU A 406 5.71 18.61 -46.54
C GLU A 406 4.74 18.75 -45.34
N GLY A 407 4.59 19.97 -44.85
CA GLY A 407 3.71 20.28 -43.72
C GLY A 407 4.30 19.98 -42.34
N ARG A 408 3.43 19.94 -41.33
CA ARG A 408 3.82 19.94 -39.92
C ARG A 408 4.44 18.63 -39.46
N ILE A 409 5.57 18.72 -38.75
CA ILE A 409 6.11 17.62 -37.94
C ILE A 409 5.28 17.52 -36.66
N PHE A 410 4.43 16.49 -36.56
CA PHE A 410 3.59 16.25 -35.38
C PHE A 410 4.34 15.55 -34.26
N SER A 411 5.27 14.66 -34.62
CA SER A 411 6.09 13.92 -33.66
C SER A 411 7.52 13.82 -34.15
N LEU A 412 8.43 13.96 -33.20
CA LEU A 412 9.86 13.78 -33.34
C LEU A 412 10.27 12.90 -32.16
N ILE A 413 10.80 11.70 -32.44
CA ILE A 413 11.20 10.73 -31.41
C ILE A 413 12.56 10.11 -31.76
N TRP A 414 13.55 10.22 -30.89
CA TRP A 414 14.80 9.47 -30.99
C TRP A 414 14.61 8.00 -30.58
N LEU A 415 15.15 7.07 -31.39
CA LEU A 415 15.22 5.63 -31.09
C LEU A 415 16.63 5.20 -30.63
N SER A 416 17.66 5.92 -31.07
CA SER A 416 19.06 5.83 -30.63
C SER A 416 19.71 7.19 -30.89
N ASP A 417 20.98 7.42 -30.54
CA ASP A 417 21.68 8.67 -30.89
C ASP A 417 21.86 8.89 -32.40
N SER A 418 21.61 7.86 -33.22
CA SER A 418 21.69 7.92 -34.68
C SER A 418 20.35 7.73 -35.37
N LEU A 419 19.29 7.30 -34.69
CA LEU A 419 18.01 6.99 -35.32
C LEU A 419 16.90 7.89 -34.81
N ILE A 420 16.19 8.53 -35.74
CA ILE A 420 15.07 9.43 -35.47
C ILE A 420 13.86 8.92 -36.24
N ILE A 421 12.70 8.88 -35.59
CA ILE A 421 11.42 8.70 -36.26
C ILE A 421 10.63 10.00 -36.22
N THR A 422 10.13 10.41 -37.38
CA THR A 422 9.30 11.61 -37.53
C THR A 422 7.91 11.23 -38.03
N CYS A 423 6.87 11.87 -37.48
CA CYS A 423 5.49 11.69 -37.93
C CYS A 423 4.97 12.97 -38.57
N GLY A 424 4.49 12.86 -39.80
CA GLY A 424 3.81 13.95 -40.49
C GLY A 424 2.29 13.97 -40.24
N SER A 425 1.58 14.81 -40.98
CA SER A 425 0.17 15.14 -40.75
C SER A 425 -0.82 14.03 -41.16
N GLY A 426 -0.45 13.21 -42.13
CA GLY A 426 -1.25 12.08 -42.60
C GLY A 426 -1.01 10.80 -41.83
N GLY A 427 -0.15 10.79 -40.80
CA GLY A 427 0.25 9.58 -40.07
C GLY A 427 1.38 8.79 -40.75
N GLU A 428 2.06 9.40 -41.71
CA GLU A 428 3.31 8.93 -42.30
C GLU A 428 4.44 8.98 -41.27
N LEU A 429 5.04 7.83 -41.03
CA LEU A 429 6.21 7.65 -40.17
C LEU A 429 7.43 7.48 -41.06
N ILE A 430 8.41 8.37 -40.93
CA ILE A 430 9.66 8.27 -41.66
C ILE A 430 10.79 7.98 -40.66
N LEU A 431 11.52 6.91 -40.91
CA LEU A 431 12.70 6.52 -40.14
C LEU A 431 13.95 7.11 -40.80
N TRP A 432 14.71 7.85 -40.02
CA TRP A 432 15.95 8.51 -40.44
C TRP A 432 17.14 7.97 -39.67
N GLU A 433 18.26 7.83 -40.37
CA GLU A 433 19.58 7.55 -39.81
C GLU A 433 20.46 8.78 -40.00
N PHE A 434 20.90 9.33 -38.88
CA PHE A 434 21.88 10.38 -38.80
C PHE A 434 23.28 9.77 -38.71
N VAL A 435 24.13 10.07 -39.68
CA VAL A 435 25.52 9.61 -39.75
C VAL A 435 26.44 10.83 -39.81
N GLU A 436 27.41 10.93 -38.90
CA GLU A 436 28.31 12.10 -38.78
C GLU A 436 29.53 12.01 -39.74
N ILE A 437 29.84 10.83 -40.31
CA ILE A 437 31.06 10.57 -41.10
C ILE A 437 30.68 9.93 -42.47
N PRO A 438 31.13 10.45 -43.63
CA PRO A 438 32.16 11.49 -43.87
C PRO A 438 31.64 12.94 -43.85
N GLY A 439 30.46 13.16 -43.30
CA GLY A 439 29.83 14.45 -43.04
C GLY A 439 28.42 14.22 -42.51
N PRO A 440 27.79 15.19 -41.81
CA PRO A 440 26.45 15.00 -41.25
C PRO A 440 25.45 14.78 -42.38
N ASN A 441 24.98 13.55 -42.52
CA ASN A 441 23.98 13.17 -43.50
C ASN A 441 22.79 12.51 -42.81
N LEU A 442 21.59 12.87 -43.24
CA LEU A 442 20.35 12.30 -42.75
C LEU A 442 19.78 11.39 -43.84
N LYS A 443 19.94 10.08 -43.66
CA LYS A 443 19.52 9.06 -44.62
C LYS A 443 18.13 8.53 -44.25
N ARG A 444 17.20 8.50 -45.21
CA ARG A 444 15.91 7.84 -45.05
C ARG A 444 16.10 6.31 -45.10
N LEU A 445 15.73 5.61 -44.02
CA LEU A 445 15.80 4.15 -43.93
C LEU A 445 14.50 3.45 -44.31
N GLY A 446 13.35 4.06 -44.01
CA GLY A 446 12.05 3.44 -44.28
C GLY A 446 10.89 4.41 -44.06
N GLN A 447 9.73 4.04 -44.60
CA GLN A 447 8.48 4.78 -44.46
C GLN A 447 7.37 3.81 -44.09
N TYR A 448 6.57 4.19 -43.09
CA TYR A 448 5.45 3.41 -42.57
C TYR A 448 4.23 4.31 -42.40
N VAL A 449 3.07 3.70 -42.19
CA VAL A 449 1.80 4.40 -42.09
C VAL A 449 1.02 3.89 -40.88
N LEU A 450 0.66 4.81 -39.97
CA LEU A 450 -0.18 4.48 -38.82
C LEU A 450 -1.60 4.06 -39.26
N PRO A 451 -2.30 3.17 -38.55
CA PRO A 451 -3.73 2.93 -38.80
C PRO A 451 -4.59 4.20 -38.68
N GLN A 452 -5.78 4.22 -39.29
CA GLN A 452 -6.69 5.35 -39.15
C GLN A 452 -7.22 5.49 -37.71
N CYS A 453 -7.07 6.67 -37.14
CA CYS A 453 -7.62 7.05 -35.84
C CYS A 453 -7.86 8.58 -35.79
N LYS A 454 -8.49 9.07 -34.71
CA LYS A 454 -8.85 10.49 -34.56
C LYS A 454 -7.62 11.40 -34.51
N GLU A 455 -6.57 10.96 -33.83
CA GLU A 455 -5.31 11.69 -33.63
C GLU A 455 -4.15 10.79 -34.09
N ARG A 456 -3.78 10.93 -35.37
CA ARG A 456 -2.90 9.98 -36.09
C ARG A 456 -1.43 10.39 -36.03
N TRP A 457 -0.88 10.47 -34.82
CA TRP A 457 0.55 10.68 -34.60
C TRP A 457 1.05 9.89 -33.38
N ILE A 458 2.34 9.59 -33.37
CA ILE A 458 2.99 8.84 -32.30
C ILE A 458 3.36 9.73 -31.11
N THR A 459 3.30 9.19 -29.91
CA THR A 459 3.72 9.89 -28.69
C THR A 459 4.90 9.19 -27.99
N SER A 460 5.17 7.93 -28.33
CA SER A 460 6.33 7.18 -27.87
C SER A 460 6.74 6.16 -28.93
N ALA A 461 8.03 5.83 -28.98
CA ALA A 461 8.52 4.78 -29.86
C ALA A 461 9.77 4.10 -29.28
N LEU A 462 9.98 2.83 -29.64
CA LEU A 462 11.13 2.03 -29.23
C LEU A 462 11.57 1.14 -30.39
N ARG A 463 12.89 1.06 -30.64
CA ARG A 463 13.47 0.00 -31.47
C ARG A 463 13.74 -1.23 -30.61
N PHE A 464 13.22 -2.38 -31.02
CA PHE A 464 13.44 -3.67 -30.34
C PHE A 464 13.78 -4.74 -31.38
N ALA A 465 15.03 -5.21 -31.36
CA ALA A 465 15.56 -6.12 -32.38
C ALA A 465 15.30 -5.58 -33.81
N ASP A 466 14.60 -6.34 -34.64
CA ASP A 466 14.21 -5.98 -36.02
C ASP A 466 12.85 -5.26 -36.10
N TYR A 467 12.28 -4.85 -34.97
CA TYR A 467 10.98 -4.21 -34.88
C TYR A 467 11.04 -2.78 -34.35
N ILE A 468 10.02 -2.00 -34.72
CA ILE A 468 9.72 -0.68 -34.14
C ILE A 468 8.36 -0.76 -33.48
N LEU A 469 8.29 -0.39 -32.21
CA LEU A 469 7.03 -0.21 -31.50
C LEU A 469 6.70 1.25 -31.46
N CYS A 470 5.48 1.60 -31.84
CA CYS A 470 4.97 2.96 -31.85
C CYS A 470 3.71 3.03 -31.02
N GLY A 471 3.72 3.86 -29.98
CA GLY A 471 2.55 4.21 -29.21
C GLY A 471 1.88 5.45 -29.80
N ASP A 472 0.59 5.37 -30.10
CA ASP A 472 -0.18 6.49 -30.65
C ASP A 472 -0.86 7.34 -29.57
N ARG A 473 -1.33 8.51 -30.00
CA ARG A 473 -2.07 9.44 -29.14
C ARG A 473 -3.44 8.91 -28.70
N CYS A 474 -4.02 7.97 -29.44
CA CYS A 474 -5.26 7.28 -29.10
C CYS A 474 -5.07 6.10 -28.12
N GLY A 475 -3.84 5.92 -27.59
CA GLY A 475 -3.47 4.92 -26.59
C GLY A 475 -3.25 3.51 -27.13
N SER A 476 -3.11 3.36 -28.44
CA SER A 476 -2.80 2.10 -29.13
C SER A 476 -1.30 1.90 -29.26
N ILE A 477 -0.87 0.64 -29.35
CA ILE A 477 0.52 0.27 -29.66
C ILE A 477 0.54 -0.52 -30.96
N HIS A 478 1.44 -0.12 -31.85
CA HIS A 478 1.62 -0.69 -33.18
C HIS A 478 3.01 -1.30 -33.30
N LEU A 479 3.09 -2.48 -33.91
CA LEU A 479 4.35 -3.18 -34.21
C LEU A 479 4.66 -3.06 -35.70
N PHE A 480 5.81 -2.52 -36.05
CA PHE A 480 6.34 -2.45 -37.41
C PHE A 480 7.65 -3.25 -37.51
N GLU A 481 8.00 -3.70 -38.71
CA GLU A 481 9.24 -4.43 -39.00
C GLU A 481 10.16 -3.58 -39.87
N LEU A 482 11.42 -3.41 -39.45
CA LEU A 482 12.39 -2.42 -39.97
C LEU A 482 12.72 -2.56 -41.47
N LYS A 483 12.56 -3.76 -42.02
CA LYS A 483 12.90 -4.10 -43.41
C LYS A 483 11.69 -4.62 -44.19
N SER A 484 10.48 -4.38 -43.69
CA SER A 484 9.27 -4.86 -44.35
C SER A 484 8.99 -4.09 -45.63
N THR A 485 8.40 -4.77 -46.62
CA THR A 485 7.78 -4.11 -47.78
C THR A 485 6.36 -3.61 -47.47
N GLN A 486 5.79 -3.99 -46.31
CA GLN A 486 4.47 -3.53 -45.88
C GLN A 486 4.57 -2.18 -45.17
N GLU A 487 3.74 -1.22 -45.61
CA GLU A 487 3.67 0.11 -44.98
C GLU A 487 2.92 0.09 -43.64
N GLY A 488 2.01 -0.85 -43.44
CA GLY A 488 1.17 -0.97 -42.24
C GLY A 488 1.81 -1.80 -41.10
N PRO A 489 1.22 -1.76 -39.89
CA PRO A 489 1.75 -2.53 -38.76
C PRO A 489 1.43 -4.02 -38.86
N LEU A 490 2.37 -4.86 -38.42
CA LEU A 490 2.22 -6.32 -38.28
C LEU A 490 1.15 -6.69 -37.25
N HIS A 491 1.10 -5.94 -36.15
CA HIS A 491 0.15 -6.16 -35.07
C HIS A 491 -0.22 -4.82 -34.40
N THR A 492 -1.45 -4.71 -33.90
CA THR A 492 -1.93 -3.52 -33.19
C THR A 492 -2.77 -3.92 -31.99
N ILE A 493 -2.39 -3.45 -30.81
CA ILE A 493 -3.25 -3.47 -29.63
C ILE A 493 -3.92 -2.10 -29.52
N ARG A 494 -5.24 -2.05 -29.78
CA ARG A 494 -6.00 -0.81 -29.75
C ARG A 494 -6.31 -0.38 -28.32
N LYS A 495 -6.11 0.90 -28.01
CA LYS A 495 -6.48 1.54 -26.72
C LYS A 495 -5.94 0.83 -25.49
N LEU A 496 -4.74 0.25 -25.57
CA LEU A 496 -4.06 -0.36 -24.42
C LEU A 496 -3.99 0.62 -23.23
N HIS A 497 -3.69 1.89 -23.50
CA HIS A 497 -3.61 2.96 -22.50
C HIS A 497 -4.81 3.93 -22.53
N GLY A 498 -5.99 3.42 -22.88
CA GLY A 498 -7.21 4.22 -22.98
C GLY A 498 -7.13 5.30 -24.06
N TYR A 499 -7.86 6.41 -23.89
CA TYR A 499 -7.95 7.49 -24.89
C TYR A 499 -6.96 8.65 -24.66
N LYS A 500 -6.09 8.54 -23.66
CA LYS A 500 -5.19 9.63 -23.25
C LYS A 500 -3.75 9.48 -23.77
N GLY A 501 -3.49 8.47 -24.62
CA GLY A 501 -2.24 8.26 -25.34
C GLY A 501 -1.17 7.47 -24.58
N VAL A 502 -0.26 6.85 -25.34
CA VAL A 502 0.90 6.11 -24.82
C VAL A 502 2.07 7.07 -24.61
N THR A 503 2.53 7.23 -23.38
CA THR A 503 3.50 8.27 -23.01
C THR A 503 4.95 7.79 -23.08
N SER A 504 5.20 6.51 -22.83
CA SER A 504 6.56 5.94 -22.84
C SER A 504 6.54 4.47 -23.22
N ILE A 505 7.54 4.05 -24.01
CA ILE A 505 7.82 2.65 -24.33
C ILE A 505 9.33 2.48 -24.17
N LYS A 506 9.74 1.56 -23.30
CA LYS A 506 11.15 1.33 -22.93
C LYS A 506 11.45 -0.16 -22.85
N LEU A 507 12.73 -0.49 -23.03
CA LEU A 507 13.24 -1.85 -22.87
C LEU A 507 13.52 -2.13 -21.38
N LYS A 508 13.10 -3.31 -20.89
CA LYS A 508 13.46 -3.83 -19.57
C LYS A 508 13.89 -5.30 -19.71
N GLY A 509 15.20 -5.52 -19.69
CA GLY A 509 15.77 -6.83 -20.03
C GLY A 509 15.28 -7.28 -21.42
N ASP A 510 14.71 -8.47 -21.50
CA ASP A 510 14.19 -9.04 -22.76
C ASP A 510 12.71 -8.67 -23.03
N THR A 511 12.12 -7.82 -22.18
CA THR A 511 10.71 -7.42 -22.26
C THR A 511 10.57 -5.93 -22.47
N ILE A 512 9.38 -5.50 -22.84
CA ILE A 512 9.07 -4.09 -23.11
C ILE A 512 8.15 -3.59 -22.01
N ILE A 513 8.34 -2.36 -21.54
CA ILE A 513 7.34 -1.70 -20.70
C ILE A 513 6.73 -0.54 -21.47
N SER A 514 5.40 -0.49 -21.49
CA SER A 514 4.64 0.66 -21.97
C SER A 514 3.95 1.37 -20.80
N ALA A 515 3.85 2.70 -20.88
CA ALA A 515 3.09 3.51 -19.95
C ALA A 515 2.18 4.48 -20.68
N GLY A 516 1.15 4.93 -19.97
CA GLY A 516 0.20 5.88 -20.52
C GLY A 516 -0.43 6.80 -19.49
N ARG A 517 -1.27 7.68 -20.02
CA ARG A 517 -2.02 8.68 -19.24
C ARG A 517 -3.35 8.12 -18.69
N ASP A 518 -3.40 6.82 -18.52
CA ASP A 518 -4.42 6.08 -17.77
C ASP A 518 -3.94 5.71 -16.35
N GLY A 519 -2.69 6.07 -16.01
CA GLY A 519 -2.04 5.72 -14.75
C GLY A 519 -1.53 4.28 -14.71
N PHE A 520 -1.53 3.58 -15.85
CA PHE A 520 -1.04 2.21 -15.94
C PHE A 520 0.31 2.14 -16.65
N TYR A 521 1.17 1.26 -16.15
CA TYR A 521 2.29 0.71 -16.91
C TYR A 521 2.08 -0.79 -17.10
N ARG A 522 2.49 -1.31 -18.26
CA ARG A 522 2.25 -2.69 -18.68
C ARG A 522 3.51 -3.28 -19.25
N GLN A 523 3.80 -4.51 -18.87
CA GLN A 523 4.91 -5.27 -19.44
C GLN A 523 4.40 -6.06 -20.64
N LEU A 524 5.14 -6.02 -21.74
CA LEU A 524 4.80 -6.60 -23.03
C LEU A 524 5.95 -7.52 -23.49
N ALA A 525 5.60 -8.57 -24.20
CA ALA A 525 6.54 -9.39 -24.97
C ALA A 525 6.09 -9.49 -26.42
N ILE A 526 7.04 -9.80 -27.29
CA ILE A 526 6.79 -10.01 -28.71
C ILE A 526 7.16 -11.44 -29.03
N ASN A 527 6.14 -12.25 -29.33
CA ASN A 527 6.30 -13.64 -29.73
C ASN A 527 5.63 -13.81 -31.09
N ASP A 528 6.31 -14.43 -32.05
CA ASP A 528 5.77 -14.71 -33.38
C ASP A 528 5.14 -13.49 -34.07
N LYS A 529 5.82 -12.32 -34.01
CA LYS A 529 5.35 -11.03 -34.56
C LYS A 529 4.06 -10.49 -33.93
N VAL A 530 3.67 -10.98 -32.75
CA VAL A 530 2.47 -10.51 -32.01
C VAL A 530 2.87 -9.95 -30.65
N ILE A 531 2.28 -8.81 -30.29
CA ILE A 531 2.44 -8.21 -28.96
C ILE A 531 1.54 -8.96 -27.96
N LYS A 532 2.12 -9.46 -26.87
CA LYS A 532 1.40 -10.08 -25.75
C LYS A 532 1.59 -9.27 -24.48
N ILE A 533 0.51 -9.06 -23.72
CA ILE A 533 0.56 -8.41 -22.41
C ILE A 533 1.01 -9.45 -21.37
N ILE A 534 2.10 -9.15 -20.67
CA ILE A 534 2.64 -9.97 -19.59
C ILE A 534 2.04 -9.54 -18.26
N ASP A 535 2.03 -8.25 -17.98
CA ASP A 535 1.66 -7.68 -16.69
C ASP A 535 1.02 -6.29 -16.87
N SER A 536 0.19 -5.87 -15.93
CA SER A 536 -0.51 -4.58 -15.96
C SER A 536 -0.71 -4.00 -14.56
N ASN A 537 0.01 -2.90 -14.28
CA ASN A 537 0.05 -2.28 -12.97
C ASN A 537 -0.48 -0.85 -13.01
N LYS A 538 -1.32 -0.48 -12.03
CA LYS A 538 -1.85 0.88 -11.87
C LYS A 538 -1.15 1.60 -10.73
N LEU A 539 -0.66 2.80 -10.98
CA LEU A 539 -0.03 3.66 -9.96
C LEU A 539 -1.03 4.65 -9.36
N GLN A 540 -0.66 5.22 -8.22
CA GLN A 540 -1.37 6.34 -7.58
C GLN A 540 -1.07 7.70 -8.27
N MET A 541 -0.91 7.68 -9.59
CA MET A 541 -0.75 8.88 -10.41
C MET A 541 -1.51 8.69 -11.71
N GLU A 542 -2.12 9.75 -12.21
CA GLU A 542 -2.99 9.66 -13.40
C GLU A 542 -2.20 9.70 -14.70
N TRP A 543 -1.05 10.36 -14.68
CA TRP A 543 -0.23 10.55 -15.85
C TRP A 543 1.17 10.02 -15.59
N ILE A 544 1.46 8.82 -16.08
CA ILE A 544 2.83 8.33 -16.15
C ILE A 544 3.50 9.00 -17.35
N ALA A 545 4.58 9.74 -17.16
CA ALA A 545 5.26 10.45 -18.23
C ALA A 545 6.38 9.63 -18.84
N THR A 546 7.25 9.03 -18.03
CA THR A 546 8.31 8.14 -18.50
C THR A 546 8.69 7.09 -17.46
N ILE A 547 9.43 6.08 -17.91
CA ILE A 547 10.02 5.03 -17.11
C ILE A 547 11.52 5.04 -17.39
N GLU A 548 12.33 5.01 -16.34
CA GLU A 548 13.79 4.90 -16.47
C GLU A 548 14.30 3.76 -15.60
N GLU A 549 15.31 3.06 -16.11
CA GLU A 549 16.07 2.06 -15.35
C GLU A 549 17.34 2.73 -14.83
N THR A 550 17.60 2.53 -13.54
CA THR A 550 18.75 3.10 -12.84
C THR A 550 19.47 1.97 -12.10
N LEU A 551 20.81 2.04 -12.00
CA LEU A 551 21.58 1.03 -11.26
C LEU A 551 21.32 1.15 -9.76
N SER A 552 21.14 2.38 -9.27
CA SER A 552 20.99 2.69 -7.85
C SER A 552 19.55 2.51 -7.33
N LEU A 553 18.54 3.01 -8.06
CA LEU A 553 17.14 3.03 -7.63
C LEU A 553 16.30 1.91 -8.27
N GLY A 554 16.83 1.18 -9.25
CA GLY A 554 16.10 0.24 -10.10
C GLY A 554 15.16 0.94 -11.08
N THR A 555 14.02 0.32 -11.38
CA THR A 555 12.98 0.93 -12.21
C THR A 555 12.32 2.11 -11.47
N VAL A 556 12.45 3.31 -12.04
CA VAL A 556 11.82 4.53 -11.54
C VAL A 556 10.80 5.02 -12.56
N ILE A 557 9.63 5.42 -12.06
CA ILE A 557 8.55 5.97 -12.88
C ILE A 557 8.39 7.44 -12.54
N ILE A 558 8.39 8.29 -13.56
CA ILE A 558 8.19 9.73 -13.41
C ILE A 558 6.86 10.09 -14.05
N GLY A 559 6.05 10.84 -13.32
CA GLY A 559 4.73 11.22 -13.78
C GLY A 559 4.15 12.39 -13.02
N PHE A 560 2.85 12.61 -13.19
CA PHE A 560 2.13 13.74 -12.67
C PHE A 560 0.83 13.32 -12.01
N HIS A 561 0.51 14.06 -10.95
CA HIS A 561 -0.81 14.08 -10.33
C HIS A 561 -1.14 15.54 -10.02
N ASP A 562 -2.20 16.05 -10.64
CA ASP A 562 -2.57 17.46 -10.65
C ASP A 562 -1.41 18.40 -11.06
N ILE A 563 -0.96 19.24 -10.12
CA ILE A 563 0.13 20.21 -10.31
C ILE A 563 1.51 19.64 -9.94
N HIS A 564 1.56 18.40 -9.46
CA HIS A 564 2.77 17.81 -8.90
C HIS A 564 3.44 16.83 -9.86
N LEU A 565 4.76 16.93 -9.97
CA LEU A 565 5.62 15.88 -10.52
C LEU A 565 5.92 14.88 -9.40
N ILE A 566 5.82 13.59 -9.71
CA ILE A 566 6.08 12.49 -8.78
C ILE A 566 7.17 11.60 -9.36
N VAL A 567 8.19 11.32 -8.55
CA VAL A 567 9.19 10.28 -8.82
C VAL A 567 8.81 9.06 -7.97
N TRP A 568 8.47 7.95 -8.60
CA TRP A 568 7.99 6.72 -7.97
C TRP A 568 9.02 5.60 -8.10
N SER A 569 9.35 4.94 -7.00
CA SER A 569 10.19 3.73 -7.03
C SER A 569 9.30 2.49 -7.19
N CYS A 570 9.48 1.74 -8.28
CA CYS A 570 8.84 0.43 -8.42
C CYS A 570 9.37 -0.59 -7.40
N LYS A 571 10.64 -0.46 -7.02
CA LYS A 571 11.31 -1.33 -6.04
C LYS A 571 10.74 -1.17 -4.63
N GLU A 572 10.56 0.07 -4.17
CA GLU A 572 10.05 0.35 -2.82
C GLU A 572 8.51 0.48 -2.78
N GLY A 573 7.86 0.59 -3.94
CA GLY A 573 6.40 0.71 -4.02
C GLY A 573 5.84 2.00 -3.42
N ARG A 574 6.58 3.11 -3.48
CA ARG A 574 6.21 4.41 -2.90
C ARG A 574 6.78 5.60 -3.68
N PRO A 575 6.23 6.83 -3.52
CA PRO A 575 6.86 8.03 -4.06
C PRO A 575 8.16 8.36 -3.31
N LEU A 576 9.22 8.67 -4.06
CA LEU A 576 10.50 9.17 -3.56
C LEU A 576 10.52 10.70 -3.49
N LEU A 577 9.87 11.36 -4.45
CA LEU A 577 9.81 12.82 -4.54
C LEU A 577 8.43 13.27 -5.04
N LYS A 578 7.92 14.35 -4.45
CA LYS A 578 6.75 15.09 -4.95
C LYS A 578 7.12 16.58 -5.07
N LEU A 579 7.09 17.11 -6.29
CA LEU A 579 7.52 18.46 -6.63
C LEU A 579 6.36 19.27 -7.21
N ASP A 580 6.12 20.49 -6.72
CA ASP A 580 5.11 21.38 -7.32
C ASP A 580 5.70 22.09 -8.55
N CYS A 581 5.31 21.62 -9.73
CA CYS A 581 5.78 22.11 -11.03
C CYS A 581 4.67 22.80 -11.85
N GLY A 582 3.42 22.77 -11.39
CA GLY A 582 2.26 23.30 -12.12
C GLY A 582 1.67 22.34 -13.18
N GLY A 583 2.01 21.05 -13.12
CA GLY A 583 1.41 19.97 -13.91
C GLY A 583 2.16 19.64 -15.20
N GLY A 584 1.94 18.42 -15.71
CA GLY A 584 2.74 17.84 -16.80
C GLY A 584 2.52 18.43 -18.20
N HIS A 585 1.53 19.29 -18.38
CA HIS A 585 1.22 19.93 -19.68
C HIS A 585 2.18 21.05 -20.05
N ARG A 586 3.05 21.45 -19.12
CA ARG A 586 4.07 22.47 -19.34
C ARG A 586 5.34 21.80 -19.88
N SER A 587 6.30 22.56 -20.37
CA SER A 587 7.60 21.97 -20.74
C SER A 587 8.41 21.68 -19.48
N TRP A 588 8.95 20.46 -19.39
CA TRP A 588 9.76 19.97 -18.29
C TRP A 588 10.72 18.89 -18.80
N ASP A 589 11.80 18.68 -18.07
CA ASP A 589 12.75 17.60 -18.29
C ASP A 589 13.41 17.22 -16.96
N PHE A 590 14.01 16.04 -16.90
CA PHE A 590 14.74 15.55 -15.73
C PHE A 590 16.00 14.79 -16.14
N LEU A 591 16.98 14.73 -15.24
CA LEU A 591 18.19 13.94 -15.38
C LEU A 591 18.50 13.27 -14.04
N ILE A 592 18.66 11.95 -14.06
CA ILE A 592 19.24 11.19 -12.96
C ILE A 592 20.69 10.95 -13.34
N ASP A 593 21.61 11.65 -12.68
CA ASP A 593 23.04 11.47 -12.87
C ASP A 593 23.58 10.61 -11.71
N GLU A 594 23.82 9.34 -12.00
CA GLU A 594 24.37 8.39 -11.03
C GLU A 594 25.84 8.65 -10.71
N ALA A 595 26.59 9.29 -11.61
CA ALA A 595 28.01 9.59 -11.38
C ALA A 595 28.17 10.72 -10.36
N SER A 596 27.35 11.78 -10.47
CA SER A 596 27.29 12.85 -9.46
C SER A 596 26.32 12.55 -8.31
N ASN A 597 25.61 11.42 -8.38
CA ASN A 597 24.59 11.00 -7.41
C ASN A 597 23.53 12.11 -7.19
N SER A 598 23.04 12.70 -8.28
CA SER A 598 22.10 13.82 -8.27
C SER A 598 20.88 13.60 -9.17
N LEU A 599 19.74 14.17 -8.76
CA LEU A 599 18.54 14.32 -9.55
C LEU A 599 18.37 15.80 -9.88
N VAL A 600 18.32 16.11 -11.17
CA VAL A 600 18.02 17.44 -11.69
C VAL A 600 16.64 17.39 -12.34
N VAL A 601 15.76 18.32 -11.97
CA VAL A 601 14.45 18.50 -12.60
C VAL A 601 14.32 19.96 -13.01
N THR A 602 13.97 20.21 -14.27
CA THR A 602 13.69 21.56 -14.76
C THR A 602 12.29 21.63 -15.36
N PHE A 603 11.61 22.76 -15.16
CA PHE A 603 10.24 22.95 -15.64
C PHE A 603 9.90 24.42 -15.80
N ILE A 604 8.95 24.71 -16.70
CA ILE A 604 8.38 26.05 -16.87
C ILE A 604 7.16 26.20 -15.95
N LYS A 605 7.16 27.20 -15.08
CA LYS A 605 6.01 27.57 -14.23
C LYS A 605 5.90 29.10 -14.19
N ASN A 606 4.69 29.62 -14.41
CA ASN A 606 4.43 31.07 -14.37
C ASN A 606 5.38 31.90 -15.27
N LYS A 607 5.62 31.42 -16.50
CA LYS A 607 6.55 32.03 -17.48
C LYS A 607 8.02 32.12 -17.01
N SER A 608 8.40 31.35 -15.99
CA SER A 608 9.79 31.25 -15.53
C SER A 608 10.32 29.82 -15.67
N VAL A 609 11.64 29.68 -15.88
CA VAL A 609 12.34 28.40 -15.85
C VAL A 609 12.81 28.15 -14.43
N ASN A 610 12.38 27.03 -13.88
CA ASN A 610 12.71 26.59 -12.54
C ASN A 610 13.65 25.39 -12.63
N ILE A 611 14.57 25.28 -11.69
CA ILE A 611 15.47 24.14 -11.53
C ILE A 611 15.39 23.61 -10.10
N TYR A 612 15.38 22.29 -9.97
CA TYR A 612 15.44 21.58 -8.70
C TYR A 612 16.59 20.58 -8.79
N ILE A 613 17.54 20.68 -7.86
CA ILE A 613 18.69 19.78 -7.78
C ILE A 613 18.68 19.13 -6.40
N ARG A 614 18.81 17.81 -6.34
CA ARG A 614 18.85 17.07 -5.07
C ARG A 614 19.79 15.88 -5.16
N ASN A 615 20.52 15.60 -4.10
CA ASN A 615 21.32 14.39 -3.99
C ASN A 615 20.40 13.15 -3.90
N LEU A 616 20.70 12.08 -4.65
CA LEU A 616 19.88 10.86 -4.67
C LEU A 616 19.77 10.20 -3.28
N LYS A 617 20.82 10.27 -2.45
CA LYS A 617 20.80 9.72 -1.07
C LYS A 617 19.81 10.45 -0.17
N LEU A 618 19.46 11.70 -0.48
CA LEU A 618 18.50 12.49 0.30
C LEU A 618 17.04 12.28 -0.14
N ILE A 619 16.79 11.59 -1.25
CA ILE A 619 15.44 11.26 -1.74
C ILE A 619 15.15 9.76 -1.65
N TYR A 620 16.19 8.93 -1.57
CA TYR A 620 16.09 7.49 -1.50
C TYR A 620 16.60 6.95 -0.16
N TYR A 621 15.64 6.51 0.67
CA TYR A 621 15.90 5.75 1.88
C TYR A 621 15.14 4.44 1.80
N LYS A 622 15.80 3.35 2.17
CA LYS A 622 15.18 2.05 2.14
C LYS A 622 14.23 1.91 3.33
N THR A 623 13.04 1.39 3.06
CA THR A 623 12.08 1.02 4.10
C THR A 623 12.65 -0.10 4.95
N ALA A 624 12.53 0.01 6.28
CA ALA A 624 13.03 -1.01 7.22
C ALA A 624 12.16 -2.28 7.18
N GLU A 625 10.85 -2.09 7.10
CA GLU A 625 9.86 -3.16 6.96
C GLU A 625 8.77 -2.73 5.98
N VAL A 626 8.58 -3.48 4.89
CA VAL A 626 7.60 -3.13 3.86
C VAL A 626 6.18 -3.35 4.39
N GLY A 627 5.33 -2.34 4.18
CA GLY A 627 3.92 -2.37 4.55
C GLY A 627 3.13 -3.48 3.86
N TYR A 628 2.12 -3.96 4.56
CA TYR A 628 1.13 -4.94 4.13
C TYR A 628 -0.14 -4.20 3.67
N HIS A 629 -1.34 -4.71 3.95
CA HIS A 629 -2.59 -3.98 3.73
C HIS A 629 -2.71 -2.78 4.70
N SER A 630 -3.23 -1.66 4.22
CA SER A 630 -3.47 -0.46 5.04
C SER A 630 -4.72 -0.54 5.91
N ARG A 631 -5.61 -1.50 5.61
CA ARG A 631 -6.87 -1.82 6.28
C ARG A 631 -6.95 -3.33 6.54
N SER A 632 -8.06 -3.79 7.11
CA SER A 632 -8.24 -5.21 7.45
C SER A 632 -8.22 -6.12 6.21
N ILE A 633 -7.79 -7.35 6.43
CA ILE A 633 -7.70 -8.43 5.44
C ILE A 633 -8.93 -9.31 5.62
N ASN A 634 -9.87 -9.20 4.68
CA ASN A 634 -11.13 -9.95 4.74
C ASN A 634 -10.97 -11.40 4.30
N ALA A 635 -10.06 -11.65 3.35
CA ALA A 635 -9.86 -12.98 2.78
C ALA A 635 -8.38 -13.29 2.61
N ALA A 636 -8.00 -14.53 2.93
CA ALA A 636 -6.69 -15.08 2.65
C ALA A 636 -6.82 -16.50 2.10
N PHE A 637 -5.94 -16.86 1.17
CA PHE A 637 -5.86 -18.19 0.57
C PHE A 637 -4.40 -18.61 0.38
N THR A 638 -4.06 -19.83 0.80
CA THR A 638 -2.71 -20.40 0.67
C THR A 638 -2.57 -21.13 -0.67
N LEU A 639 -1.53 -20.82 -1.44
CA LEU A 639 -1.22 -21.50 -2.69
C LEU A 639 -0.17 -22.58 -2.45
N ASP A 640 -0.53 -23.83 -2.68
CA ASP A 640 0.36 -24.98 -2.52
C ASP A 640 1.24 -25.18 -3.77
N ILE A 641 2.47 -24.67 -3.68
CA ILE A 641 3.51 -24.80 -4.71
C ILE A 641 4.48 -25.89 -4.24
N GLN A 642 4.65 -26.93 -5.05
CA GLN A 642 5.33 -28.18 -4.68
C GLN A 642 6.87 -28.06 -4.56
N HIS A 643 7.42 -26.87 -4.38
CA HIS A 643 8.86 -26.63 -4.28
C HIS A 643 9.23 -25.82 -3.04
N ASP A 644 10.03 -26.44 -2.17
CA ASP A 644 10.65 -25.90 -0.96
C ASP A 644 9.70 -25.23 0.07
N SER A 645 10.25 -24.90 1.24
CA SER A 645 9.56 -24.40 2.44
C SER A 645 8.71 -23.13 2.28
N ASP A 646 8.65 -22.55 1.07
CA ASP A 646 8.09 -21.24 0.79
C ASP A 646 6.58 -21.34 0.54
N ASN A 647 5.80 -20.73 1.45
CA ASN A 647 4.34 -20.72 1.33
C ASN A 647 3.90 -19.39 0.75
N PHE A 648 3.15 -19.44 -0.36
CA PHE A 648 2.55 -18.26 -0.96
C PHE A 648 1.16 -18.03 -0.40
N ILE A 649 0.91 -16.82 0.09
CA ILE A 649 -0.37 -16.43 0.67
C ILE A 649 -0.92 -15.25 -0.13
N LEU A 650 -2.10 -15.46 -0.69
CA LEU A 650 -2.86 -14.45 -1.41
C LEU A 650 -3.86 -13.82 -0.45
N THR A 651 -3.89 -12.49 -0.37
CA THR A 651 -4.76 -11.74 0.55
C THR A 651 -5.55 -10.66 -0.17
N GLY A 652 -6.80 -10.47 0.26
CA GLY A 652 -7.70 -9.43 -0.21
C GLY A 652 -8.17 -8.58 0.95
N GLY A 653 -8.03 -7.26 0.83
CA GLY A 653 -8.31 -6.32 1.91
C GLY A 653 -9.50 -5.39 1.66
N GLU A 654 -9.87 -4.67 2.72
CA GLU A 654 -10.74 -3.50 2.65
C GLU A 654 -10.09 -2.30 1.94
N ASP A 655 -8.77 -2.33 1.75
CA ASP A 655 -8.02 -1.34 0.96
C ASP A 655 -8.20 -1.53 -0.57
N ASN A 656 -9.12 -2.41 -0.98
CA ASN A 656 -9.45 -2.73 -2.37
C ASN A 656 -8.29 -3.40 -3.15
N THR A 657 -7.28 -3.91 -2.44
CA THR A 657 -6.10 -4.50 -3.08
C THR A 657 -6.11 -6.02 -2.92
N LEU A 658 -5.66 -6.71 -3.97
CA LEU A 658 -5.32 -8.13 -3.94
C LEU A 658 -3.80 -8.25 -3.92
N ARG A 659 -3.23 -8.92 -2.93
CA ARG A 659 -1.77 -8.96 -2.73
C ARG A 659 -1.29 -10.39 -2.57
N LEU A 660 -0.13 -10.69 -3.15
CA LEU A 660 0.53 -11.97 -3.02
C LEU A 660 1.82 -11.79 -2.23
N PHE A 661 2.00 -12.63 -1.22
CA PHE A 661 3.19 -12.65 -0.39
C PHE A 661 3.83 -14.02 -0.44
N CYS A 662 5.15 -14.04 -0.55
CA CYS A 662 5.96 -15.22 -0.30
C CYS A 662 6.43 -15.14 1.14
N TRP A 663 6.24 -16.23 1.88
CA TRP A 663 6.81 -16.37 3.21
C TRP A 663 8.04 -17.28 3.14
N ASP A 664 9.19 -16.74 3.51
CA ASP A 664 10.53 -17.37 3.39
C ASP A 664 10.99 -18.08 4.67
N GLY A 665 10.07 -18.34 5.60
CA GLY A 665 10.40 -18.81 6.93
C GLY A 665 10.45 -17.69 7.98
N ASN A 666 10.86 -16.46 7.69
CA ASN A 666 11.01 -15.43 8.72
C ASN A 666 10.18 -14.16 8.46
N THR A 667 10.03 -13.79 7.21
CA THR A 667 9.42 -12.53 6.79
C THR A 667 8.38 -12.74 5.70
N PHE A 668 7.38 -11.86 5.67
CA PHE A 668 6.43 -11.79 4.56
C PHE A 668 6.98 -10.86 3.49
N ASN A 669 7.44 -11.44 2.39
CA ASN A 669 8.02 -10.73 1.27
C ASN A 669 6.93 -10.46 0.22
N PRO A 670 6.53 -9.19 -0.01
CA PRO A 670 5.55 -8.85 -1.03
C PRO A 670 6.07 -9.25 -2.41
N GLN A 671 5.25 -9.95 -3.16
CA GLN A 671 5.53 -10.31 -4.55
C GLN A 671 4.78 -9.39 -5.50
N ILE A 672 3.47 -9.22 -5.26
CA ILE A 672 2.55 -8.54 -6.19
C ILE A 672 1.48 -7.78 -5.39
N SER A 673 1.08 -6.61 -5.88
CA SER A 673 -0.04 -5.83 -5.36
C SER A 673 -0.92 -5.33 -6.52
N LEU A 674 -2.19 -5.73 -6.53
CA LEU A 674 -3.13 -5.50 -7.63
C LEU A 674 -4.30 -4.62 -7.17
N ASN A 675 -4.48 -3.48 -7.83
CA ASN A 675 -5.44 -2.44 -7.45
C ASN A 675 -6.60 -2.34 -8.46
N ARG A 676 -7.23 -3.47 -8.80
CA ARG A 676 -8.30 -3.54 -9.81
C ARG A 676 -9.70 -3.56 -9.25
N HIS A 677 -9.86 -3.97 -8.00
CA HIS A 677 -11.15 -3.91 -7.32
C HIS A 677 -11.53 -2.46 -7.03
N ILE A 678 -12.80 -2.12 -7.24
CA ILE A 678 -13.32 -0.76 -6.99
C ILE A 678 -13.79 -0.56 -5.54
N SER A 679 -13.89 -1.65 -4.79
CA SER A 679 -14.34 -1.72 -3.39
C SER A 679 -13.72 -2.95 -2.72
N SER A 680 -14.05 -3.15 -1.44
CA SER A 680 -13.41 -4.18 -0.61
C SER A 680 -13.53 -5.58 -1.23
N ILE A 681 -12.43 -6.33 -1.17
CA ILE A 681 -12.41 -7.75 -1.52
C ILE A 681 -12.93 -8.51 -0.30
N ARG A 682 -13.91 -9.40 -0.48
CA ARG A 682 -14.54 -10.17 0.60
C ARG A 682 -14.19 -11.65 0.58
N ALA A 683 -13.96 -12.20 -0.61
CA ALA A 683 -13.63 -13.60 -0.77
C ALA A 683 -12.64 -13.83 -1.90
N ILE A 684 -11.85 -14.88 -1.73
CA ILE A 684 -10.84 -15.35 -2.66
C ILE A 684 -10.92 -16.88 -2.69
N TYR A 685 -10.90 -17.43 -3.89
CA TYR A 685 -10.78 -18.88 -4.08
C TYR A 685 -9.82 -19.17 -5.22
N ALA A 686 -8.94 -20.15 -5.03
CA ALA A 686 -7.96 -20.55 -6.03
C ALA A 686 -8.02 -22.06 -6.29
N ILE A 687 -7.82 -22.44 -7.55
CA ILE A 687 -7.66 -23.82 -7.99
C ILE A 687 -6.34 -23.97 -8.73
N LYS A 688 -5.61 -25.05 -8.46
CA LYS A 688 -4.35 -25.37 -9.12
C LYS A 688 -4.59 -26.14 -10.41
N GLU A 689 -3.81 -25.84 -11.44
CA GLU A 689 -3.78 -26.63 -12.66
C GLU A 689 -2.92 -27.89 -12.46
N ALA A 690 -3.44 -29.07 -12.83
CA ALA A 690 -2.84 -30.36 -12.46
C ALA A 690 -1.39 -30.58 -12.94
N SER A 691 -0.98 -29.93 -14.02
CA SER A 691 0.32 -30.13 -14.68
C SER A 691 1.28 -28.95 -14.58
N SER A 692 0.92 -27.88 -13.86
CA SER A 692 1.72 -26.66 -13.81
C SER A 692 1.62 -25.96 -12.45
N ASN A 693 2.58 -25.08 -12.13
CA ASN A 693 2.46 -24.12 -11.03
C ASN A 693 1.58 -22.92 -11.43
N SER A 694 0.50 -23.18 -12.17
CA SER A 694 -0.53 -22.21 -12.56
C SER A 694 -1.75 -22.35 -11.67
N PHE A 695 -2.29 -21.21 -11.24
CA PHE A 695 -3.49 -21.13 -10.42
C PHE A 695 -4.52 -20.23 -11.11
N PHE A 696 -5.76 -20.70 -11.21
CA PHE A 696 -6.89 -19.85 -11.51
C PHE A 696 -7.50 -19.34 -10.22
N VAL A 697 -7.63 -18.02 -10.12
CA VAL A 697 -8.08 -17.36 -8.89
C VAL A 697 -9.29 -16.50 -9.18
N ALA A 698 -10.34 -16.66 -8.40
CA ALA A 698 -11.45 -15.73 -8.32
C ALA A 698 -11.26 -14.84 -7.09
N SER A 699 -11.40 -13.53 -7.27
CA SER A 699 -11.63 -12.61 -6.15
C SER A 699 -12.88 -11.80 -6.39
N CYS A 700 -13.66 -11.59 -5.33
CA CYS A 700 -14.92 -10.88 -5.40
C CYS A 700 -15.19 -10.08 -4.12
N GLY A 701 -16.15 -9.15 -4.18
CA GLY A 701 -16.55 -8.40 -3.00
C GLY A 701 -17.60 -7.34 -3.26
N GLY A 702 -17.29 -6.11 -2.82
CA GLY A 702 -18.19 -4.98 -2.92
C GLY A 702 -18.64 -4.67 -4.36
N ARG A 703 -19.77 -3.95 -4.48
CA ARG A 703 -20.35 -3.49 -5.77
C ARG A 703 -20.57 -4.61 -6.79
N GLY A 704 -20.82 -5.83 -6.31
CA GLY A 704 -21.04 -7.02 -7.12
C GLY A 704 -19.93 -7.27 -8.14
N GLN A 705 -18.67 -6.93 -7.82
CA GLN A 705 -17.54 -7.14 -8.71
C GLN A 705 -16.88 -8.50 -8.45
N LEU A 706 -16.58 -9.22 -9.54
CA LEU A 706 -15.81 -10.45 -9.54
C LEU A 706 -14.72 -10.36 -10.62
N ILE A 707 -13.50 -10.79 -10.30
CA ILE A 707 -12.37 -10.80 -11.24
C ILE A 707 -11.71 -12.17 -11.22
N MET A 708 -11.46 -12.70 -12.42
CA MET A 708 -10.71 -13.93 -12.65
C MET A 708 -9.26 -13.62 -13.01
N TRP A 709 -8.33 -14.29 -12.34
CA TRP A 709 -6.89 -14.13 -12.49
C TRP A 709 -6.23 -15.46 -12.83
N GLN A 710 -5.09 -15.38 -13.51
CA GLN A 710 -4.13 -16.48 -13.61
C GLN A 710 -2.85 -16.08 -12.90
N ILE A 711 -2.41 -16.91 -11.95
CA ILE A 711 -1.14 -16.75 -11.26
C ILE A 711 -0.22 -17.89 -11.71
N LEU A 712 0.91 -17.54 -12.31
CA LEU A 712 1.92 -18.50 -12.75
C LEU A 712 3.18 -18.30 -11.91
N GLU A 713 3.62 -19.34 -11.21
CA GLU A 713 4.90 -19.36 -10.51
C GLU A 713 5.94 -20.13 -11.36
N ASN A 714 7.14 -19.56 -11.48
CA ASN A 714 8.27 -20.20 -12.14
C ASN A 714 9.59 -19.81 -11.45
N LYS A 715 10.16 -20.73 -10.67
CA LYS A 715 11.45 -20.58 -9.98
C LYS A 715 11.52 -19.33 -9.10
N GLY A 716 10.51 -19.10 -8.28
CA GLY A 716 10.38 -17.96 -7.37
C GLY A 716 9.91 -16.67 -8.04
N LYS A 717 9.79 -16.63 -9.37
CA LYS A 717 9.17 -15.50 -10.09
C LYS A 717 7.69 -15.76 -10.28
N VAL A 718 6.86 -14.86 -9.76
CA VAL A 718 5.42 -14.91 -9.96
C VAL A 718 5.01 -13.94 -11.06
N LYS A 719 4.18 -14.43 -11.98
CA LYS A 719 3.50 -13.62 -12.99
C LYS A 719 1.99 -13.70 -12.77
N VAL A 720 1.30 -12.57 -12.88
CA VAL A 720 -0.16 -12.52 -12.74
C VAL A 720 -0.79 -11.89 -13.96
N MET A 721 -1.90 -12.46 -14.41
CA MET A 721 -2.68 -11.97 -15.54
C MET A 721 -4.15 -11.82 -15.11
N GLU A 722 -4.75 -10.67 -15.39
CA GLU A 722 -6.22 -10.49 -15.32
C GLU A 722 -6.82 -11.16 -16.56
N LEU A 723 -7.66 -12.18 -16.34
CA LEU A 723 -8.30 -12.91 -17.43
C LEU A 723 -9.64 -12.27 -17.79
N ALA A 724 -10.49 -12.02 -16.80
CA ALA A 724 -11.82 -11.47 -17.03
C ALA A 724 -12.33 -10.72 -15.80
N SER A 725 -13.22 -9.75 -16.01
CA SER A 725 -13.97 -9.10 -14.94
C SER A 725 -15.46 -9.14 -15.21
N HIS A 726 -16.24 -9.33 -14.15
CA HIS A 726 -17.69 -9.33 -14.13
C HIS A 726 -18.17 -8.35 -13.07
N MET A 727 -19.29 -7.70 -13.36
CA MET A 727 -19.96 -6.82 -12.42
C MET A 727 -21.45 -7.00 -12.60
N VAL A 728 -22.17 -7.15 -11.48
CA VAL A 728 -23.63 -7.09 -11.50
C VAL A 728 -24.02 -5.68 -11.94
N ARG A 729 -24.58 -5.52 -13.14
CA ARG A 729 -25.05 -4.23 -13.68
C ARG A 729 -26.57 -4.27 -13.87
N GLU A 730 -27.23 -3.15 -13.58
CA GLU A 730 -28.66 -2.91 -13.87
C GLU A 730 -29.01 -3.06 -15.38
N GLY A 731 -28.04 -2.98 -16.29
CA GLY A 731 -28.29 -2.87 -17.74
C GLY A 731 -27.84 -4.04 -18.63
N SER A 732 -27.34 -5.16 -18.06
CA SER A 732 -26.88 -6.32 -18.87
C SER A 732 -27.98 -7.34 -19.18
N LEU A 733 -29.24 -7.05 -18.86
CA LEU A 733 -30.39 -7.69 -19.49
C LEU A 733 -30.71 -6.93 -20.78
N GLN A 734 -30.03 -7.28 -21.87
CA GLN A 734 -30.50 -6.93 -23.20
C GLN A 734 -31.91 -7.53 -23.40
N LYS A 735 -32.92 -6.66 -23.50
CA LYS A 735 -34.21 -6.83 -24.22
C LYS A 735 -34.62 -8.28 -24.53
N GLN A 736 -34.78 -9.13 -23.53
CA GLN A 736 -35.47 -10.40 -23.70
C GLN A 736 -36.52 -10.56 -22.60
N SER A 737 -37.76 -10.53 -23.08
CA SER A 737 -39.02 -10.96 -22.47
C SER A 737 -39.46 -10.37 -21.13
N LYS A 738 -40.76 -10.07 -21.09
CA LYS A 738 -41.56 -9.77 -19.91
C LYS A 738 -41.46 -10.91 -18.87
N GLN A 739 -40.46 -10.88 -18.01
CA GLN A 739 -40.53 -11.50 -16.69
C GLN A 739 -40.02 -10.50 -15.66
N THR A 740 -40.83 -10.32 -14.62
CA THR A 740 -40.65 -9.45 -13.48
C THR A 740 -39.53 -10.01 -12.59
N GLU A 741 -38.29 -9.95 -13.04
CA GLU A 741 -37.14 -10.17 -12.15
C GLU A 741 -36.75 -8.85 -11.47
N PRO A 742 -36.49 -8.86 -10.15
CA PRO A 742 -36.06 -7.65 -9.45
C PRO A 742 -34.72 -7.18 -10.03
N LEU A 743 -34.66 -5.90 -10.39
CA LEU A 743 -33.42 -5.24 -10.78
C LEU A 743 -32.40 -5.42 -9.65
N PRO A 744 -31.16 -5.82 -9.95
CA PRO A 744 -30.15 -5.97 -8.92
C PRO A 744 -29.93 -4.63 -8.21
N ASP A 745 -29.99 -4.64 -6.88
CA ASP A 745 -29.72 -3.48 -6.05
C ASP A 745 -28.29 -2.99 -6.34
N ALA A 746 -28.11 -1.68 -6.50
CA ALA A 746 -26.82 -1.02 -6.66
C ALA A 746 -25.84 -1.39 -5.51
N GLU A 747 -26.35 -1.83 -4.35
CA GLU A 747 -25.56 -2.28 -3.21
C GLU A 747 -25.32 -3.79 -3.11
N THR A 748 -25.69 -4.59 -4.11
CA THR A 748 -25.47 -6.04 -4.09
C THR A 748 -23.98 -6.37 -4.02
N ARG A 749 -23.61 -7.32 -3.16
CA ARG A 749 -22.23 -7.75 -2.91
C ARG A 749 -22.08 -9.24 -3.16
N TYR A 750 -20.96 -9.64 -3.72
CA TYR A 750 -20.52 -11.03 -3.66
C TYR A 750 -19.88 -11.27 -2.29
N MET A 751 -20.48 -12.17 -1.52
CA MET A 751 -20.12 -12.45 -0.14
C MET A 751 -19.07 -13.55 -0.06
N ASP A 752 -19.23 -14.58 -0.89
CA ASP A 752 -18.28 -15.69 -1.01
C ASP A 752 -18.28 -16.26 -2.44
N VAL A 753 -17.19 -16.90 -2.83
CA VAL A 753 -17.00 -17.47 -4.16
C VAL A 753 -16.33 -18.82 -4.11
N ASN A 754 -16.72 -19.70 -5.02
CA ASN A 754 -16.08 -20.98 -5.22
C ASN A 754 -15.97 -21.31 -6.73
N ILE A 755 -14.96 -22.10 -7.12
CA ILE A 755 -14.69 -22.44 -8.52
C ILE A 755 -14.67 -23.96 -8.68
N VAL A 756 -15.40 -24.45 -9.67
CA VAL A 756 -15.41 -25.86 -10.10
C VAL A 756 -14.90 -25.94 -11.53
N LYS A 757 -13.93 -26.81 -11.79
CA LYS A 757 -13.43 -27.06 -13.14
C LYS A 757 -14.37 -28.02 -13.85
N LEU A 758 -15.04 -27.58 -14.92
CA LEU A 758 -15.95 -28.42 -15.72
C LEU A 758 -15.20 -29.10 -16.87
N ALA A 759 -14.35 -28.34 -17.56
CA ALA A 759 -13.57 -28.80 -18.70
C ALA A 759 -12.16 -28.19 -18.66
N VAL A 760 -11.38 -28.39 -19.73
CA VAL A 760 -10.05 -27.77 -19.87
C VAL A 760 -10.17 -26.24 -19.89
N THR A 761 -11.18 -25.71 -20.57
CA THR A 761 -11.37 -24.28 -20.82
C THR A 761 -12.46 -23.63 -19.98
N ASP A 762 -13.38 -24.42 -19.43
CA ASP A 762 -14.61 -23.93 -18.79
C ASP A 762 -14.64 -24.22 -17.30
N PHE A 763 -14.96 -23.17 -16.54
CA PHE A 763 -15.00 -23.16 -15.09
C PHE A 763 -16.35 -22.62 -14.63
N LEU A 764 -17.02 -23.37 -13.76
CA LEU A 764 -18.22 -22.90 -13.08
C LEU A 764 -17.84 -22.16 -11.81
N ILE A 765 -18.36 -20.95 -11.66
CA ILE A 765 -18.18 -20.11 -10.49
C ILE A 765 -19.51 -20.08 -9.74
N LEU A 766 -19.45 -20.48 -8.47
CA LEU A 766 -20.54 -20.39 -7.51
C LEU A 766 -20.36 -19.13 -6.69
N ALA A 767 -21.30 -18.19 -6.76
CA ALA A 767 -21.22 -16.92 -6.04
C ALA A 767 -22.42 -16.72 -5.10
N GLY A 768 -22.14 -16.65 -3.81
CA GLY A 768 -23.12 -16.32 -2.77
C GLY A 768 -23.23 -14.80 -2.63
N CYS A 769 -24.46 -14.29 -2.59
CA CYS A 769 -24.70 -12.86 -2.70
C CYS A 769 -25.44 -12.30 -1.48
N SER A 770 -25.29 -10.99 -1.25
CA SER A 770 -25.93 -10.29 -0.13
C SER A 770 -27.45 -10.19 -0.24
N ASP A 771 -27.99 -10.33 -1.45
CA ASP A 771 -29.42 -10.36 -1.78
C ASP A 771 -30.06 -11.76 -1.61
N GLY A 772 -29.32 -12.72 -1.06
CA GLY A 772 -29.81 -14.10 -0.85
C GLY A 772 -29.79 -14.99 -2.08
N LEU A 773 -29.31 -14.49 -3.23
CA LEU A 773 -29.25 -15.26 -4.47
C LEU A 773 -27.94 -16.03 -4.60
N LEU A 774 -28.04 -17.30 -4.99
CA LEU A 774 -26.90 -18.09 -5.49
C LEU A 774 -26.78 -17.88 -6.99
N ARG A 775 -25.67 -17.31 -7.45
CA ARG A 775 -25.41 -17.07 -8.88
C ARG A 775 -24.41 -18.09 -9.42
N LEU A 776 -24.77 -18.74 -10.51
CA LEU A 776 -23.92 -19.64 -11.29
C LEU A 776 -23.37 -18.88 -12.49
N LEU A 777 -22.05 -18.70 -12.57
CA LEU A 777 -21.38 -18.01 -13.67
C LEU A 777 -20.44 -18.99 -14.38
N ASN A 778 -20.40 -18.99 -15.72
CA ASN A 778 -19.38 -19.70 -16.48
C ASN A 778 -18.23 -18.76 -16.82
N PHE A 779 -17.01 -19.20 -16.58
CA PHE A 779 -15.79 -18.56 -17.05
C PHE A 779 -15.12 -19.43 -18.11
N ASN A 780 -14.93 -18.86 -19.30
CA ASN A 780 -14.18 -19.50 -20.38
C ASN A 780 -12.79 -18.87 -20.49
N SER A 781 -11.74 -19.67 -20.30
CA SER A 781 -10.35 -19.22 -20.25
C SER A 781 -9.76 -18.80 -21.60
N VAL A 782 -10.33 -19.27 -22.72
CA VAL A 782 -9.88 -18.89 -24.07
C VAL A 782 -10.50 -17.56 -24.49
N LEU A 783 -11.81 -17.41 -24.23
CA LEU A 783 -12.56 -16.21 -24.55
C LEU A 783 -12.33 -15.08 -23.54
N ASN A 784 -11.72 -15.38 -22.39
CA ASN A 784 -11.49 -14.42 -21.31
C ASN A 784 -12.79 -13.69 -20.91
N LYS A 785 -13.88 -14.47 -20.78
CA LYS A 785 -15.23 -13.97 -20.58
C LYS A 785 -15.94 -14.72 -19.46
N ILE A 786 -16.64 -13.96 -18.62
CA ILE A 786 -17.52 -14.45 -17.57
C ILE A 786 -18.97 -14.19 -17.99
N THR A 787 -19.82 -15.21 -17.95
CA THR A 787 -21.24 -15.13 -18.33
C THR A 787 -22.12 -15.73 -17.23
N LEU A 788 -23.22 -15.06 -16.91
CA LEU A 788 -24.24 -15.60 -16.01
C LEU A 788 -24.98 -16.77 -16.67
N VAL A 789 -25.05 -17.89 -15.96
CA VAL A 789 -25.72 -19.12 -16.40
C VAL A 789 -27.09 -19.22 -15.74
N LYS A 790 -27.15 -19.09 -14.41
CA LYS A 790 -28.39 -19.24 -13.63
C LYS A 790 -28.36 -18.39 -12.37
N MET A 791 -29.53 -17.92 -11.94
CA MET A 791 -29.75 -17.34 -10.62
C MET A 791 -30.73 -18.22 -9.86
N CYS A 792 -30.39 -18.57 -8.62
CA CYS A 792 -31.23 -19.40 -7.76
C CYS A 792 -31.74 -18.56 -6.59
N SER A 793 -33.04 -18.29 -6.58
CA SER A 793 -33.74 -17.59 -5.50
C SER A 793 -34.39 -18.59 -4.55
N PHE A 794 -33.79 -18.79 -3.38
CA PHE A 794 -34.36 -19.61 -2.31
C PHE A 794 -34.21 -18.94 -0.95
N HIS A 795 -33.02 -18.41 -0.66
CA HIS A 795 -32.78 -17.73 0.59
C HIS A 795 -33.38 -16.33 0.55
N GLU A 796 -34.09 -15.97 1.62
CA GLU A 796 -34.60 -14.60 1.83
C GLU A 796 -33.54 -13.69 2.47
N HIS A 797 -32.43 -14.28 2.91
CA HIS A 797 -31.35 -13.60 3.62
C HIS A 797 -29.99 -13.86 2.98
N CYS A 798 -29.03 -13.00 3.31
CA CYS A 798 -27.68 -13.01 2.79
C CYS A 798 -26.99 -14.39 2.91
N ILE A 799 -26.40 -14.83 1.79
CA ILE A 799 -25.54 -16.02 1.76
C ILE A 799 -24.14 -15.59 2.19
N LEU A 800 -23.69 -16.02 3.36
CA LEU A 800 -22.38 -15.66 3.91
C LEU A 800 -21.24 -16.49 3.33
N LYS A 801 -21.48 -17.79 3.09
CA LYS A 801 -20.46 -18.74 2.63
C LYS A 801 -20.99 -19.70 1.58
N VAL A 802 -20.12 -20.07 0.64
CA VAL A 802 -20.39 -21.03 -0.43
C VAL A 802 -19.26 -22.04 -0.53
N ALA A 803 -19.62 -23.32 -0.48
CA ALA A 803 -18.73 -24.44 -0.67
C ALA A 803 -19.23 -25.35 -1.80
N HIS A 804 -18.37 -26.26 -2.25
CA HIS A 804 -18.79 -27.36 -3.11
C HIS A 804 -18.05 -28.64 -2.73
N PHE A 805 -18.60 -29.77 -3.17
CA PHE A 805 -17.90 -31.05 -3.24
C PHE A 805 -18.43 -31.85 -4.43
N LEU A 806 -17.65 -32.84 -4.87
CA LEU A 806 -18.06 -33.78 -5.91
C LEU A 806 -18.56 -35.07 -5.26
N TRP A 807 -19.70 -35.56 -5.73
CA TRP A 807 -20.29 -36.81 -5.25
C TRP A 807 -20.94 -37.57 -6.40
N ASN A 808 -20.49 -38.80 -6.67
CA ASN A 808 -20.93 -39.61 -7.81
C ASN A 808 -20.91 -38.83 -9.14
N ASP A 809 -19.79 -38.14 -9.41
CA ASP A 809 -19.60 -37.25 -10.58
C ASP A 809 -20.58 -36.07 -10.68
N SER A 810 -21.44 -35.88 -9.69
CA SER A 810 -22.33 -34.72 -9.59
C SER A 810 -21.72 -33.61 -8.74
N ILE A 811 -21.99 -32.37 -9.10
CA ILE A 811 -21.53 -31.19 -8.36
C ILE A 811 -22.59 -30.83 -7.31
N VAL A 812 -22.22 -30.87 -6.04
CA VAL A 812 -23.08 -30.44 -4.94
C VAL A 812 -22.56 -29.12 -4.37
N ALA A 813 -23.36 -28.06 -4.45
CA ALA A 813 -23.06 -26.78 -3.82
C ALA A 813 -23.68 -26.70 -2.43
N ILE A 814 -22.98 -26.06 -1.50
CA ILE A 814 -23.44 -25.80 -0.14
C ILE A 814 -23.46 -24.30 0.07
N THR A 815 -24.60 -23.76 0.50
CA THR A 815 -24.73 -22.34 0.88
C THR A 815 -25.02 -22.23 2.37
N MET A 816 -24.42 -21.25 3.02
CA MET A 816 -24.59 -20.99 4.45
C MET A 816 -25.01 -19.54 4.65
N THR A 817 -26.04 -19.30 5.46
CA THR A 817 -26.71 -17.98 5.54
C THR A 817 -26.55 -17.29 6.88
N THR A 818 -27.01 -16.05 6.96
CA THR A 818 -27.13 -15.26 8.20
C THR A 818 -28.10 -15.85 9.22
N GLU A 819 -28.88 -16.86 8.87
CA GLU A 819 -29.82 -17.53 9.80
C GLU A 819 -29.26 -18.81 10.43
N GLY A 820 -28.01 -19.18 10.15
CA GLY A 820 -27.46 -20.43 10.66
C GLY A 820 -27.93 -21.68 9.91
N VAL A 821 -28.44 -21.49 8.68
CA VAL A 821 -28.93 -22.55 7.81
C VAL A 821 -27.84 -22.97 6.83
N VAL A 822 -27.65 -24.28 6.70
CA VAL A 822 -26.85 -24.93 5.65
C VAL A 822 -27.80 -25.56 4.65
N ALA A 823 -27.66 -25.19 3.37
CA ALA A 823 -28.49 -25.70 2.29
C ALA A 823 -27.65 -26.38 1.20
N PHE A 824 -28.07 -27.57 0.79
CA PHE A 824 -27.41 -28.40 -0.23
C PHE A 824 -28.16 -28.34 -1.55
N TRP A 825 -27.41 -28.05 -2.62
CA TRP A 825 -27.91 -27.87 -3.97
C TRP A 825 -27.28 -28.89 -4.90
N ASN A 826 -28.10 -29.61 -5.67
CA ASN A 826 -27.57 -30.39 -6.79
C ASN A 826 -27.41 -29.48 -8.01
N VAL A 827 -26.17 -29.17 -8.37
CA VAL A 827 -25.87 -28.20 -9.43
C VAL A 827 -26.22 -28.75 -10.80
N ASP A 828 -26.09 -30.05 -11.03
CA ASP A 828 -26.46 -30.66 -12.31
C ASP A 828 -27.96 -30.54 -12.57
N ASP A 829 -28.78 -30.68 -11.53
CA ASP A 829 -30.23 -30.47 -11.63
C ASP A 829 -30.55 -28.99 -11.93
N LEU A 830 -29.81 -28.06 -11.30
CA LEU A 830 -29.96 -26.62 -11.52
C LEU A 830 -29.61 -26.18 -12.95
N LEU A 831 -28.64 -26.86 -13.58
CA LEU A 831 -28.21 -26.56 -14.95
C LEU A 831 -29.16 -27.15 -16.00
N ASN A 832 -29.82 -28.28 -15.70
CA ASN A 832 -30.59 -29.04 -16.69
C ASN A 832 -32.10 -28.75 -16.72
N GLN A 833 -32.70 -28.12 -15.70
CA GLN A 833 -34.16 -27.97 -15.59
C GLN A 833 -34.69 -26.52 -15.66
N THR A 834 -35.86 -26.35 -16.28
CA THR A 834 -36.61 -25.08 -16.37
C THR A 834 -37.43 -24.83 -15.08
N GLU A 835 -36.78 -24.15 -14.13
CA GLU A 835 -37.31 -23.20 -13.13
C GLU A 835 -38.20 -23.63 -11.96
N THR A 836 -38.99 -24.70 -11.97
CA THR A 836 -40.10 -24.76 -10.98
C THR A 836 -39.98 -25.67 -9.75
N ASP A 837 -38.97 -26.55 -9.59
CA ASP A 837 -38.99 -27.50 -8.44
C ASP A 837 -37.66 -27.81 -7.71
N ASN A 838 -36.54 -27.14 -8.02
CA ASN A 838 -35.25 -27.46 -7.38
C ASN A 838 -35.06 -26.72 -6.04
N LYS A 839 -35.79 -27.16 -5.00
CA LYS A 839 -35.57 -26.71 -3.62
C LYS A 839 -34.34 -27.42 -3.04
N PRO A 840 -33.39 -26.68 -2.44
CA PRO A 840 -32.29 -27.29 -1.72
C PRO A 840 -32.79 -27.99 -0.45
N VAL A 841 -32.01 -28.98 0.01
CA VAL A 841 -32.26 -29.60 1.31
C VAL A 841 -31.56 -28.77 2.38
N ILE A 842 -32.27 -28.45 3.45
CA ILE A 842 -31.82 -27.51 4.48
C ILE A 842 -31.63 -28.16 5.84
N TYR A 843 -30.63 -27.69 6.58
CA TYR A 843 -30.40 -28.01 7.99
C TYR A 843 -30.09 -26.73 8.75
N ARG A 844 -30.79 -26.50 9.86
CA ARG A 844 -30.47 -25.41 10.79
C ARG A 844 -29.47 -25.92 11.82
N ILE A 845 -28.23 -25.44 11.74
CA ILE A 845 -27.13 -25.86 12.63
C ILE A 845 -26.94 -24.86 13.77
N HIS A 846 -27.02 -23.57 13.45
CA HIS A 846 -26.80 -22.48 14.40
C HIS A 846 -28.05 -21.61 14.55
N SER A 847 -28.04 -20.79 15.61
CA SER A 847 -29.11 -19.81 15.88
C SER A 847 -28.90 -18.48 15.14
N LEU A 848 -27.65 -18.18 14.75
CA LEU A 848 -27.23 -16.98 14.02
C LEU A 848 -26.33 -17.36 12.83
N GLY A 849 -25.79 -16.36 12.13
CA GLY A 849 -25.08 -16.51 10.87
C GLY A 849 -23.83 -17.37 10.94
N ILE A 850 -23.60 -18.16 9.87
CA ILE A 850 -22.39 -18.97 9.71
C ILE A 850 -21.32 -18.17 8.97
N ASN A 851 -20.31 -17.72 9.70
CA ASN A 851 -19.24 -16.88 9.16
C ASN A 851 -18.04 -17.65 8.64
N SER A 852 -17.87 -18.90 9.05
CA SER A 852 -16.72 -19.70 8.68
C SER A 852 -17.07 -21.17 8.59
N TYR A 853 -16.37 -21.88 7.72
CA TYR A 853 -16.57 -23.29 7.53
C TYR A 853 -15.29 -24.00 7.12
N SER A 854 -15.28 -25.31 7.35
CA SER A 854 -14.32 -26.22 6.73
C SER A 854 -14.98 -27.56 6.50
N LEU A 855 -14.62 -28.19 5.39
CA LEU A 855 -15.24 -29.40 4.89
C LEU A 855 -14.19 -30.50 4.71
N LEU A 856 -14.53 -31.71 5.13
CA LEU A 856 -13.72 -32.91 4.96
C LEU A 856 -14.61 -34.04 4.45
N LEU A 857 -14.29 -34.55 3.25
CA LEU A 857 -15.01 -35.66 2.62
C LEU A 857 -14.20 -36.95 2.77
N GLN A 858 -14.77 -37.95 3.43
CA GLN A 858 -14.17 -39.27 3.63
C GLN A 858 -15.12 -40.37 3.15
N LYS A 859 -14.89 -40.89 1.94
CA LYS A 859 -15.79 -41.86 1.28
C LYS A 859 -17.24 -41.35 1.31
N ASP A 860 -18.14 -42.02 2.01
CA ASP A 860 -19.57 -41.73 2.08
C ASP A 860 -19.93 -40.78 3.25
N LEU A 861 -18.93 -40.22 3.93
CA LEU A 861 -19.10 -39.35 5.08
C LEU A 861 -18.58 -37.94 4.77
N LEU A 862 -19.47 -36.96 4.91
CA LEU A 862 -19.13 -35.55 4.83
C LEU A 862 -19.10 -34.96 6.24
N ILE A 863 -17.96 -34.41 6.63
CA ILE A 863 -17.80 -33.71 7.91
C ILE A 863 -17.69 -32.22 7.62
N LEU A 864 -18.59 -31.46 8.22
CA LEU A 864 -18.69 -30.02 8.09
C LEU A 864 -18.49 -29.40 9.48
N ALA A 865 -17.45 -28.58 9.64
CA ALA A 865 -17.30 -27.74 10.81
C ALA A 865 -17.69 -26.31 10.45
N THR A 866 -18.48 -25.68 11.29
CA THR A 866 -19.00 -24.32 11.11
C THR A 866 -18.77 -23.48 12.36
N GLY A 867 -18.42 -22.22 12.15
CA GLY A 867 -18.31 -21.19 13.18
C GLY A 867 -19.33 -20.09 12.95
N SER A 868 -19.97 -19.66 14.03
CA SER A 868 -21.16 -18.79 13.99
C SER A 868 -21.01 -17.50 14.80
N ASP A 869 -21.88 -16.54 14.48
CA ASP A 869 -22.10 -15.29 15.23
C ASP A 869 -22.55 -15.53 16.68
N ASP A 870 -23.23 -16.64 16.95
CA ASP A 870 -23.68 -17.04 18.30
C ASP A 870 -22.56 -17.62 19.19
N SER A 871 -21.30 -17.30 18.86
CA SER A 871 -20.06 -17.77 19.49
C SER A 871 -19.90 -19.29 19.58
N SER A 872 -20.70 -20.06 18.84
CA SER A 872 -20.68 -21.52 18.87
C SER A 872 -19.97 -22.14 17.67
N ILE A 873 -19.21 -23.20 17.93
CA ILE A 873 -18.64 -24.08 16.92
C ILE A 873 -19.50 -25.34 16.83
N ALA A 874 -19.82 -25.75 15.60
CA ALA A 874 -20.49 -27.02 15.35
C ALA A 874 -19.63 -27.90 14.44
N VAL A 875 -19.62 -29.19 14.70
CA VAL A 875 -19.02 -30.22 13.84
C VAL A 875 -20.09 -31.24 13.54
N THR A 876 -20.50 -31.30 12.28
CA THR A 876 -21.65 -32.07 11.81
C THR A 876 -21.24 -33.12 10.80
N ALA A 877 -21.69 -34.35 11.02
CA ALA A 877 -21.49 -35.48 10.11
C ALA A 877 -22.74 -35.71 9.27
N PHE A 878 -22.58 -35.75 7.95
CA PHE A 878 -23.62 -36.12 6.98
C PHE A 878 -23.23 -37.41 6.25
N GLY A 879 -24.15 -38.38 6.24
CA GLY A 879 -24.03 -39.60 5.46
C GLY A 879 -24.54 -39.35 4.04
N LEU A 880 -23.70 -39.61 3.04
CA LEU A 880 -23.99 -39.42 1.63
C LEU A 880 -24.57 -40.70 1.02
N LYS A 881 -25.72 -40.61 0.37
CA LYS A 881 -26.36 -41.73 -0.34
C LYS A 881 -26.25 -41.56 -1.86
N LYS A 882 -26.41 -42.67 -2.60
CA LYS A 882 -26.29 -42.71 -4.07
C LYS A 882 -27.19 -41.72 -4.82
N ASN A 883 -28.35 -41.35 -4.29
CA ASN A 883 -29.31 -40.44 -4.96
C ASN A 883 -29.07 -38.96 -4.61
N ASN A 884 -27.82 -38.55 -4.33
CA ASN A 884 -27.46 -37.20 -3.82
C ASN A 884 -28.21 -36.76 -2.56
N LYS A 885 -28.90 -37.70 -1.90
CA LYS A 885 -29.55 -37.50 -0.61
C LYS A 885 -28.49 -37.58 0.48
N HIS A 886 -28.47 -36.58 1.32
CA HIS A 886 -27.63 -36.52 2.51
C HIS A 886 -28.52 -36.71 3.75
N LEU A 887 -27.98 -37.39 4.75
CA LEU A 887 -28.65 -37.63 6.03
C LEU A 887 -27.78 -37.06 7.13
N LEU A 888 -28.33 -36.16 7.93
CA LEU A 888 -27.69 -35.72 9.17
C LEU A 888 -27.51 -36.93 10.09
N LEU A 889 -26.27 -37.31 10.39
CA LEU A 889 -25.96 -38.44 11.27
C LEU A 889 -25.84 -37.99 12.72
N THR A 890 -25.00 -36.99 12.97
CA THR A 890 -24.77 -36.44 14.32
C THR A 890 -24.18 -35.03 14.23
N SER A 891 -24.26 -34.27 15.31
CA SER A 891 -23.61 -32.97 15.46
C SER A 891 -23.05 -32.82 16.86
N TRP A 892 -21.85 -32.28 16.97
CA TRP A 892 -21.26 -31.79 18.20
C TRP A 892 -21.29 -30.26 18.17
N ILE A 893 -21.77 -29.62 19.23
CA ILE A 893 -21.87 -28.16 19.32
C ILE A 893 -21.27 -27.71 20.65
N GLU A 894 -20.35 -26.75 20.61
CA GLU A 894 -19.72 -26.15 21.78
C GLU A 894 -19.88 -24.64 21.78
N LYS A 895 -20.29 -24.08 22.91
CA LYS A 895 -20.62 -22.64 23.06
C LYS A 895 -19.67 -21.88 23.96
N THR A 896 -18.84 -22.58 24.74
CA THR A 896 -17.98 -21.97 25.76
C THR A 896 -16.54 -21.73 25.29
N LEU A 897 -16.18 -22.25 24.11
CA LEU A 897 -14.82 -22.20 23.59
C LEU A 897 -14.34 -20.77 23.28
N HIS A 898 -15.24 -19.94 22.76
CA HIS A 898 -15.01 -18.54 22.40
C HIS A 898 -16.07 -17.65 23.03
N THR A 899 -15.71 -16.40 23.34
CA THR A 899 -16.64 -15.42 23.94
C THR A 899 -17.28 -14.48 22.92
N CYS A 900 -16.88 -14.57 21.65
CA CYS A 900 -17.34 -13.71 20.56
C CYS A 900 -17.56 -14.53 19.28
N GLN A 901 -18.07 -13.87 18.23
CA GLN A 901 -18.31 -14.48 16.92
C GLN A 901 -17.07 -15.20 16.37
N ILE A 902 -17.28 -16.43 15.88
CA ILE A 902 -16.21 -17.26 15.32
C ILE A 902 -16.06 -16.94 13.84
N THR A 903 -14.89 -16.44 13.46
CA THR A 903 -14.62 -15.93 12.12
C THR A 903 -13.74 -16.87 11.29
N GLY A 904 -13.12 -17.88 11.91
CA GLY A 904 -12.39 -18.91 11.19
C GLY A 904 -12.51 -20.28 11.85
N VAL A 905 -12.72 -21.31 11.03
CA VAL A 905 -12.69 -22.72 11.42
C VAL A 905 -11.97 -23.49 10.31
N LYS A 906 -11.03 -24.38 10.68
CA LYS A 906 -10.36 -25.29 9.75
C LYS A 906 -10.31 -26.70 10.33
N ILE A 907 -10.79 -27.67 9.56
CA ILE A 907 -10.59 -29.10 9.83
C ILE A 907 -9.32 -29.53 9.10
N LEU A 908 -8.45 -30.19 9.84
CA LEU A 908 -7.34 -31.01 9.38
C LEU A 908 -7.64 -32.46 9.79
N ASP A 909 -6.92 -33.44 9.21
CA ASP A 909 -7.20 -34.88 9.42
C ASP A 909 -7.49 -35.28 10.87
N THR A 910 -6.72 -34.77 11.83
CA THR A 910 -6.90 -35.08 13.28
C THR A 910 -7.23 -33.87 14.15
N PHE A 911 -7.22 -32.66 13.60
CA PHE A 911 -7.36 -31.42 14.36
C PHE A 911 -8.44 -30.50 13.81
N ILE A 912 -9.09 -29.75 14.69
CA ILE A 912 -9.96 -28.64 14.34
C ILE A 912 -9.37 -27.40 14.98
N ILE A 913 -9.25 -26.35 14.20
CA ILE A 913 -8.72 -25.07 14.63
C ILE A 913 -9.82 -24.05 14.50
N SER A 914 -10.05 -23.27 15.56
CA SER A 914 -11.00 -22.17 15.54
C SER A 914 -10.38 -20.87 16.04
N VAL A 915 -10.86 -19.75 15.48
CA VAL A 915 -10.49 -18.41 15.89
C VAL A 915 -11.74 -17.52 15.92
N ALA A 916 -11.78 -16.60 16.88
CA ALA A 916 -12.88 -15.66 17.05
C ALA A 916 -12.38 -14.24 17.31
N LEU A 917 -13.30 -13.26 17.30
CA LEU A 917 -12.97 -11.86 17.60
C LEU A 917 -12.39 -11.62 19.00
N ASP A 918 -12.48 -12.59 19.90
CA ASP A 918 -11.87 -12.55 21.24
C ASP A 918 -10.34 -12.73 21.21
N GLN A 919 -9.73 -12.80 20.01
CA GLN A 919 -8.31 -12.99 19.76
C GLN A 919 -7.75 -14.30 20.32
N LYS A 920 -8.61 -15.30 20.55
CA LYS A 920 -8.19 -16.63 20.99
C LYS A 920 -8.17 -17.60 19.81
N VAL A 921 -7.15 -18.43 19.80
CA VAL A 921 -6.96 -19.54 18.86
C VAL A 921 -7.07 -20.83 19.64
N SER A 922 -8.00 -21.69 19.26
CA SER A 922 -8.25 -22.96 19.93
C SER A 922 -7.89 -24.11 18.99
N LEU A 923 -7.05 -25.03 19.46
CA LEU A 923 -6.71 -26.27 18.78
C LEU A 923 -7.42 -27.43 19.48
N LEU A 924 -8.28 -28.11 18.74
CA LEU A 924 -9.07 -29.25 19.20
C LEU A 924 -8.59 -30.51 18.50
N LYS A 925 -8.50 -31.63 19.21
CA LYS A 925 -8.28 -32.95 18.63
C LYS A 925 -9.62 -33.65 18.49
N TRP A 926 -9.91 -34.19 17.31
CA TRP A 926 -11.20 -34.82 17.04
C TRP A 926 -11.06 -36.26 16.54
N LYS A 927 -12.06 -37.07 16.84
CA LYS A 927 -12.27 -38.42 16.29
C LYS A 927 -13.76 -38.65 16.05
N TYR A 928 -14.08 -39.45 15.06
CA TYR A 928 -15.45 -39.87 14.76
C TYR A 928 -15.51 -41.40 14.70
N ASN A 929 -16.11 -42.02 15.72
CA ASN A 929 -16.24 -43.47 15.84
C ASN A 929 -17.69 -43.83 16.15
N ASN A 930 -18.23 -44.84 15.44
CA ASN A 930 -19.57 -45.40 15.68
C ASN A 930 -20.69 -44.35 15.79
N GLY A 931 -20.64 -43.28 14.97
CA GLY A 931 -21.66 -42.24 14.99
C GLY A 931 -21.49 -41.16 16.06
N ILE A 932 -20.40 -41.20 16.84
CA ILE A 932 -20.15 -40.27 17.95
C ILE A 932 -18.86 -39.49 17.70
N PHE A 933 -18.91 -38.18 17.93
CA PHE A 933 -17.73 -37.32 17.96
C PHE A 933 -17.07 -37.34 19.34
N THR A 934 -15.74 -37.49 19.38
CA THR A 934 -14.92 -37.23 20.56
C THR A 934 -13.99 -36.07 20.24
N ILE A 935 -14.24 -34.91 20.85
CA ILE A 935 -13.52 -33.66 20.57
C ILE A 935 -13.00 -33.10 21.89
N ASN A 936 -11.68 -32.91 21.98
CA ASN A 936 -11.00 -32.41 23.19
C ASN A 936 -10.13 -31.19 22.85
N LEU A 937 -10.11 -30.20 23.74
CA LEU A 937 -9.20 -29.06 23.65
C LEU A 937 -7.76 -29.51 23.94
N VAL A 938 -6.85 -29.21 23.01
CA VAL A 938 -5.40 -29.48 23.12
C VAL A 938 -4.69 -28.26 23.69
N MET A 939 -4.89 -27.10 23.06
CA MET A 939 -4.28 -25.86 23.49
C MET A 939 -5.12 -24.65 23.07
N GLN A 940 -4.98 -23.58 23.83
CA GLN A 940 -5.53 -22.26 23.51
C GLN A 940 -4.47 -21.19 23.73
N PHE A 941 -4.32 -20.27 22.79
CA PHE A 941 -3.38 -19.15 22.89
C PHE A 941 -3.96 -17.88 22.24
N ALA A 942 -3.36 -16.73 22.55
CA ALA A 942 -3.80 -15.44 22.03
C ALA A 942 -3.01 -15.02 20.79
N THR A 943 -3.67 -14.33 19.86
CA THR A 943 -3.05 -13.67 18.70
C THR A 943 -3.05 -12.16 18.86
N SER A 944 -2.02 -11.49 18.34
CA SER A 944 -1.95 -10.03 18.32
C SER A 944 -2.77 -9.39 17.19
N ILE A 945 -3.51 -10.18 16.40
CA ILE A 945 -4.35 -9.67 15.31
C ILE A 945 -5.73 -9.29 15.86
N PRO A 946 -6.11 -7.99 15.85
CA PRO A 946 -7.48 -7.59 16.14
C PRO A 946 -8.38 -7.73 14.92
N ASP A 947 -9.68 -7.70 15.17
CA ASP A 947 -10.73 -7.78 14.14
C ASP A 947 -10.49 -8.93 13.15
N ILE A 948 -10.42 -10.15 13.69
CA ILE A 948 -10.04 -11.34 12.95
C ILE A 948 -11.16 -11.69 11.97
N HIS A 949 -10.81 -11.84 10.70
CA HIS A 949 -11.76 -12.21 9.63
C HIS A 949 -11.64 -13.66 9.17
N GLY A 950 -10.56 -14.36 9.52
CA GLY A 950 -10.42 -15.77 9.19
C GLY A 950 -9.07 -16.38 9.52
N LEU A 951 -8.94 -17.66 9.17
CA LEU A 951 -7.72 -18.44 9.35
C LEU A 951 -7.48 -19.39 8.17
N GLN A 952 -6.20 -19.67 7.90
CA GLN A 952 -5.75 -20.77 7.06
C GLN A 952 -4.81 -21.65 7.88
N ALA A 953 -4.86 -22.97 7.67
CA ALA A 953 -3.94 -23.90 8.32
C ALA A 953 -3.63 -25.08 7.42
N TRP A 954 -2.40 -25.58 7.53
CA TRP A 954 -1.88 -26.69 6.74
C TRP A 954 -0.77 -27.44 7.50
N PHE A 955 -0.53 -28.69 7.10
CA PHE A 955 0.58 -29.49 7.61
C PHE A 955 1.90 -29.15 6.91
N GLN A 956 3.00 -29.25 7.65
CA GLN A 956 4.36 -29.30 7.13
C GLN A 956 4.96 -30.71 7.24
N PRO A 957 6.06 -30.99 6.52
CA PRO A 957 6.89 -32.17 6.79
C PRO A 957 7.19 -32.28 8.30
N LEU A 958 7.23 -33.50 8.84
CA LEU A 958 7.36 -33.80 10.29
C LEU A 958 6.07 -33.64 11.12
N ASN A 959 4.89 -33.63 10.49
CA ASN A 959 3.58 -33.65 11.17
C ASN A 959 3.32 -32.43 12.07
N THR A 960 3.88 -31.27 11.69
CA THR A 960 3.65 -30.02 12.42
C THR A 960 2.62 -29.14 11.71
N ILE A 961 1.92 -28.30 12.47
CA ILE A 961 0.84 -27.45 11.94
C ILE A 961 1.30 -26.00 11.86
N ASN A 962 1.06 -25.38 10.71
CA ASN A 962 1.13 -23.93 10.54
C ASN A 962 -0.27 -23.33 10.60
N ILE A 963 -0.42 -22.22 11.33
CA ILE A 963 -1.69 -21.49 11.46
C ILE A 963 -1.45 -20.04 11.05
N CYS A 964 -2.10 -19.61 9.98
CA CYS A 964 -2.09 -18.24 9.50
C CYS A 964 -3.42 -17.57 9.83
N ILE A 965 -3.38 -16.48 10.59
CA ILE A 965 -4.55 -15.73 11.04
C ILE A 965 -4.53 -14.36 10.37
N HIS A 966 -5.68 -13.91 9.85
CA HIS A 966 -5.80 -12.63 9.19
C HIS A 966 -6.99 -11.82 9.71
N GLY A 967 -6.81 -10.50 9.73
CA GLY A 967 -7.75 -9.50 10.24
C GLY A 967 -7.15 -8.12 10.01
N LEU A 968 -7.08 -7.28 11.05
CA LEU A 968 -6.25 -6.07 11.02
C LEU A 968 -4.75 -6.43 11.15
N GLY A 969 -4.20 -7.01 10.09
CA GLY A 969 -2.87 -7.59 10.03
C GLY A 969 -2.91 -9.11 9.85
N ILE A 970 -1.72 -9.71 9.80
CA ILE A 970 -1.52 -11.14 9.57
C ILE A 970 -0.48 -11.70 10.53
N GLU A 971 -0.76 -12.84 11.15
CA GLU A 971 0.14 -13.55 12.05
C GLU A 971 0.24 -15.03 11.66
N LEU A 972 1.45 -15.56 11.66
CA LEU A 972 1.72 -16.95 11.32
C LEU A 972 2.36 -17.64 12.53
N PHE A 973 1.66 -18.62 13.08
CA PHE A 973 2.17 -19.53 14.09
C PHE A 973 2.73 -20.76 13.40
N LYS A 974 3.95 -21.15 13.75
CA LYS A 974 4.66 -22.26 13.11
C LYS A 974 4.81 -23.43 14.03
N GLN A 975 4.97 -24.59 13.40
CA GLN A 975 5.50 -25.80 14.02
C GLN A 975 4.87 -26.08 15.39
N ILE A 976 3.55 -25.94 15.48
CA ILE A 976 2.84 -26.26 16.71
C ILE A 976 2.91 -27.78 16.85
N SER A 977 3.92 -28.24 17.58
CA SER A 977 4.19 -29.64 17.85
C SER A 977 3.68 -29.98 19.23
N ASP A 978 2.55 -30.68 19.28
CA ASP A 978 2.23 -31.56 20.40
C ASP A 978 1.37 -32.72 19.89
N ILE A 979 2.01 -33.63 19.16
CA ILE A 979 1.40 -34.90 18.72
C ILE A 979 2.17 -36.08 19.32
N SER A 980 2.49 -36.00 20.60
CA SER A 980 2.75 -37.17 21.45
C SER A 980 2.91 -36.74 22.92
N SER A 981 1.81 -36.38 23.58
CA SER A 981 1.63 -36.69 25.00
C SER A 981 0.20 -37.16 25.25
#